data_AF-A0A926BKF7-F1
#
_entry.id   AF-A0A926BKF7-F1
#
_cell.length_a   1.000
_cell.length_b   1.000
_cell.length_c   1.000
_cell.angle_alpha   90.00
_cell.angle_beta   90.00
_cell.angle_gamma   90.00
#
_symmetry.space_group_name_H-M   'P 1'
#
loop_
_entity.id
_entity.type
_entity.pdbx_description
1 polymer ?
#
loop_
_entity_poly.entity_id
_entity_poly.type
_entity_poly.pdbx_seq_one_letter_code
_entity_poly.pdbx_strand_id
1 'polypeptide(L)'
;MMPATNRFYVAGGTLPLGSASYLERDADVALYETLRCGELCYLLNARQMGKSSLINRVAQRLRTDGVAVVLLDLTAIGQNLTASQWYYGLLNLIAVQLGIEDAADDFWDDNENMGVLRRFFAALKQTVLPALGDKPLVIAVDEIDAVRSITTFATDEFFAGIRAFYLDQQMTGQGVPRVTFCLLGTATPTDLIKDPRVTPFNIGKRIELGDFTPAEAMPLAAHLPGGAKSLEGILFWTGGHPYLTQSLCQALTAAPQTPVDTLVADRFLSASARDTDDNLKLASNRLLLADCDKFALLSLYRRIWQNKRVPDDDTNPLCDVLKLSGAVKSQNGFLTVRNNIYRKVFDAVWAEAHLPDAELRRQRGAFRRGLVLASTVAAVVLTAMSSLYLLAERNALVARRNASRAEQSRNKARTQTNVAERASYTANINLIGREWDTGNINHVLQLLEETKNYRGRGFEWDYWNRQCHREVEALAGSGGPFVYSPDGRYLFTNDVRSTEASGILWNARTLKRERLLQGVGIVIYGAAFSPDSRSVVTCGGNKGGVFVWDAATGKLLRTLAEKKPIYVVNFSPDGKHIALTDGDGGVKIAAFPSGKTEKVLPLHSRALAKAPFAPNGKYIATISAYGEVQLRDSRSGKVLWGQERQMAGLDMTFSPDGKFLVAPLASHDMFENPVATHRQAHTAVWDTETGTISRKIIGSDTVFSVAYSPDGKYIATGAQSGLITIYDANTGSISDVLRGHDSVVTGLAFSMDGRQIASAGHGKVNVWSLGKKEDIVFPGLKNNSSTATALMRDGNTALFANKRSVGLQDLSSGKRKEIFRQESQIRSLSLSSDEKQIVVGGFDGIARILDADGAQTRQIVPKNILPLSGAALSPN
;
A
#
# COMPACT_ATOMS: atom_id res chain seq x y z
N MET A 1 -20.58 42.32 7.12
CA MET A 1 -21.61 42.14 6.07
C MET A 1 -21.23 43.01 4.88
N MET A 2 -20.66 42.42 3.83
CA MET A 2 -20.52 43.07 2.52
C MET A 2 -21.78 42.80 1.70
N PRO A 3 -22.25 43.73 0.85
CA PRO A 3 -23.53 43.61 0.18
C PRO A 3 -23.52 42.47 -0.84
N ALA A 4 -24.56 41.64 -0.81
CA ALA A 4 -24.84 40.63 -1.81
C ALA A 4 -25.10 41.33 -3.16
N THR A 5 -24.05 41.44 -3.97
CA THR A 5 -24.20 41.80 -5.38
C THR A 5 -24.94 40.66 -6.05
N ASN A 6 -26.16 40.94 -6.52
CA ASN A 6 -26.98 40.03 -7.31
C ASN A 6 -26.25 39.74 -8.63
N ARG A 7 -25.32 38.78 -8.62
CA ARG A 7 -24.53 38.40 -9.79
C ARG A 7 -25.41 37.52 -10.68
N PHE A 8 -25.83 38.07 -11.81
CA PHE A 8 -26.56 37.33 -12.84
C PHE A 8 -25.80 36.05 -13.24
N TYR A 9 -24.50 36.18 -13.55
CA TYR A 9 -23.64 35.02 -13.86
C TYR A 9 -23.09 34.34 -12.60
N VAL A 10 -23.22 33.02 -12.56
CA VAL A 10 -22.70 32.19 -11.47
C VAL A 10 -21.81 31.11 -12.07
N ALA A 11 -20.52 31.18 -11.76
CA ALA A 11 -19.53 30.22 -12.23
C ALA A 11 -19.19 29.23 -11.12
N GLY A 12 -19.57 27.96 -11.34
CA GLY A 12 -19.29 26.85 -10.43
C GLY A 12 -20.43 26.57 -9.45
N GLY A 13 -20.55 25.30 -9.04
CA GLY A 13 -21.58 24.84 -8.11
C GLY A 13 -22.97 24.69 -8.74
N THR A 14 -23.96 24.41 -7.90
CA THR A 14 -25.35 24.18 -8.29
C THR A 14 -26.12 25.51 -8.37
N LEU A 15 -26.79 25.74 -9.50
CA LEU A 15 -27.60 26.95 -9.72
C LEU A 15 -28.96 26.81 -9.01
N PRO A 16 -29.37 27.80 -8.19
CA PRO A 16 -30.72 27.83 -7.59
C PRO A 16 -31.82 27.74 -8.65
N LEU A 17 -32.97 27.18 -8.30
CA LEU A 17 -34.07 26.89 -9.23
C LEU A 17 -34.53 28.12 -10.04
N GLY A 18 -34.59 29.30 -9.43
CA GLY A 18 -34.98 30.56 -10.08
C GLY A 18 -33.84 31.37 -10.72
N SER A 19 -32.65 30.79 -10.90
CA SER A 19 -31.51 31.51 -11.46
C SER A 19 -31.74 31.85 -12.94
N ALA A 20 -31.81 33.15 -13.25
CA ALA A 20 -32.03 33.67 -14.60
C ALA A 20 -30.87 33.41 -15.58
N SER A 21 -29.73 32.94 -15.08
CA SER A 21 -28.58 32.53 -15.90
C SER A 21 -28.56 31.03 -16.21
N TYR A 22 -29.54 30.26 -15.73
CA TYR A 22 -29.73 28.89 -16.19
C TYR A 22 -30.30 28.89 -17.60
N LEU A 23 -29.74 28.04 -18.46
CA LEU A 23 -30.21 27.84 -19.83
C LEU A 23 -30.70 26.40 -19.95
N GLU A 24 -31.97 26.26 -20.33
CA GLU A 24 -32.55 24.96 -20.65
C GLU A 24 -31.88 24.38 -21.90
N ARG A 25 -31.66 23.07 -21.88
CA ARG A 25 -31.06 22.29 -22.96
C ARG A 25 -31.98 21.13 -23.32
N ASP A 26 -31.72 20.47 -24.44
CA ASP A 26 -32.45 19.25 -24.84
C ASP A 26 -32.45 18.17 -23.74
N ALA A 27 -31.38 18.10 -22.94
CA ALA A 27 -31.25 17.18 -21.82
C ALA A 27 -32.29 17.41 -20.70
N ASP A 28 -32.77 18.65 -20.51
CA ASP A 28 -33.82 18.98 -19.54
C ASP A 28 -35.13 18.27 -19.88
N VAL A 29 -35.52 18.34 -21.15
CA VAL A 29 -36.71 17.67 -21.65
C VAL A 29 -36.51 16.16 -21.68
N ALA A 30 -35.36 15.69 -22.18
CA ALA A 30 -35.07 14.26 -22.30
C ALA A 30 -35.05 13.56 -20.93
N LEU A 31 -34.42 14.17 -19.92
CA LEU A 31 -34.37 13.62 -18.56
C LEU A 31 -35.76 13.58 -17.92
N TYR A 32 -36.51 14.68 -18.03
CA TYR A 32 -37.87 14.77 -17.49
C TYR A 32 -38.80 13.70 -18.09
N GLU A 33 -38.86 13.58 -19.41
CA GLU A 33 -39.75 12.60 -20.08
C GLU A 33 -39.35 11.16 -19.75
N THR A 34 -38.05 10.88 -19.70
CA THR A 34 -37.53 9.54 -19.35
C THR A 34 -37.92 9.14 -17.92
N LEU A 35 -37.74 10.03 -16.95
CA LEU A 35 -38.11 9.78 -15.55
C LEU A 35 -39.62 9.68 -15.36
N ARG A 36 -40.39 10.49 -16.09
CA ARG A 36 -41.86 10.45 -16.08
C ARG A 36 -42.40 9.13 -16.66
N CYS A 37 -41.73 8.56 -17.67
CA CYS A 37 -42.05 7.24 -18.21
C CYS A 37 -41.57 6.07 -17.32
N GLY A 38 -40.93 6.38 -16.20
CA GLY A 38 -40.40 5.41 -15.25
C GLY A 38 -39.21 4.61 -15.75
N GLU A 39 -38.54 5.06 -16.82
CA GLU A 39 -37.35 4.41 -17.38
C GLU A 39 -36.14 4.68 -16.48
N LEU A 40 -35.43 3.62 -16.10
CA LEU A 40 -34.13 3.72 -15.44
C LEU A 40 -33.16 4.51 -16.34
N CYS A 41 -32.55 5.57 -15.82
CA CYS A 41 -31.63 6.37 -16.60
C CYS A 41 -30.39 6.81 -15.81
N TYR A 42 -29.36 7.23 -16.55
CA TYR A 42 -28.12 7.70 -15.95
C TYR A 42 -27.50 8.84 -16.76
N LEU A 43 -26.83 9.74 -16.05
CA LEU A 43 -26.18 10.92 -16.58
C LEU A 43 -24.75 11.00 -16.04
N LEU A 44 -23.83 10.45 -16.81
CA LEU A 44 -22.41 10.31 -16.49
C LEU A 44 -21.59 11.23 -17.40
N ASN A 45 -21.46 12.47 -16.95
CA ASN A 45 -20.78 13.53 -17.69
C ASN A 45 -19.62 14.10 -16.88
N ALA A 46 -18.72 14.83 -17.53
CA ALA A 46 -17.64 15.55 -16.86
C ALA A 46 -18.15 16.47 -15.72
N ARG A 47 -17.27 16.86 -14.80
CA ARG A 47 -17.59 17.85 -13.76
C ARG A 47 -17.95 19.19 -14.41
N GLN A 48 -18.66 20.04 -13.66
CA GLN A 48 -18.99 21.41 -14.08
C GLN A 48 -19.87 21.53 -15.35
N MET A 49 -20.64 20.47 -15.67
CA MET A 49 -21.63 20.45 -16.75
C MET A 49 -23.05 20.87 -16.33
N GLY A 50 -23.27 21.15 -15.04
CA GLY A 50 -24.55 21.57 -14.50
C GLY A 50 -25.54 20.42 -14.23
N LYS A 51 -25.04 19.23 -13.89
CA LYS A 51 -25.87 18.04 -13.58
C LYS A 51 -26.82 18.26 -12.41
N SER A 52 -26.31 18.71 -11.28
CA SER A 52 -27.10 18.98 -10.08
C SER A 52 -28.11 20.13 -10.31
N SER A 53 -27.75 21.14 -11.12
CA SER A 53 -28.67 22.21 -11.53
C SER A 53 -29.83 21.70 -12.40
N LEU A 54 -29.54 20.75 -13.29
CA LEU A 54 -30.52 20.08 -14.15
C LEU A 54 -31.48 19.20 -13.33
N ILE A 55 -30.96 18.25 -12.53
CA ILE A 55 -31.82 17.34 -11.77
C ILE A 55 -32.72 18.08 -10.77
N ASN A 56 -32.24 19.16 -10.15
CA ASN A 56 -33.07 19.96 -9.24
C ASN A 56 -34.31 20.54 -9.94
N ARG A 57 -34.15 21.04 -11.17
CA ARG A 57 -35.27 21.61 -11.97
C ARG A 57 -36.22 20.52 -12.44
N VAL A 58 -35.67 19.42 -12.95
CA VAL A 58 -36.47 18.27 -13.35
C VAL A 58 -37.23 17.70 -12.15
N ALA A 59 -36.61 17.62 -10.97
CA ALA A 59 -37.26 17.21 -9.73
C ALA A 59 -38.41 18.14 -9.33
N GLN A 60 -38.22 19.47 -9.43
CA GLN A 60 -39.29 20.43 -9.17
C GLN A 60 -40.47 20.24 -10.15
N ARG A 61 -40.17 20.04 -11.44
CA ARG A 61 -41.18 19.81 -12.47
C ARG A 61 -41.95 18.52 -12.20
N LEU A 62 -41.25 17.40 -11.96
CA LEU A 62 -41.84 16.11 -11.60
C LEU A 62 -42.73 16.19 -10.35
N ARG A 63 -42.31 16.92 -9.31
CA ARG A 63 -43.12 17.15 -8.10
C ARG A 63 -44.41 17.91 -8.41
N THR A 64 -44.36 18.86 -9.32
CA THR A 64 -45.54 19.61 -9.78
C THR A 64 -46.52 18.69 -10.51
N ASP A 65 -46.00 17.68 -11.22
CA ASP A 65 -46.80 16.66 -11.92
C ASP A 65 -47.24 15.49 -11.02
N GLY A 66 -47.06 15.62 -9.69
CA GLY A 66 -47.54 14.64 -8.71
C GLY A 66 -46.60 13.45 -8.46
N VAL A 67 -45.37 13.48 -8.98
CA VAL A 67 -44.34 12.45 -8.75
C VAL A 67 -43.56 12.79 -7.47
N ALA A 68 -43.39 11.83 -6.56
CA ALA A 68 -42.49 11.98 -5.42
C ALA A 68 -41.03 11.93 -5.90
N VAL A 69 -40.18 12.84 -5.45
CA VAL A 69 -38.77 12.88 -5.87
C VAL A 69 -37.85 13.02 -4.67
N VAL A 70 -36.93 12.08 -4.54
CA VAL A 70 -35.87 12.04 -3.53
C VAL A 70 -34.51 12.24 -4.22
N LEU A 71 -33.70 13.14 -3.66
CA LEU A 71 -32.34 13.42 -4.14
C LEU A 71 -31.33 12.94 -3.10
N LEU A 72 -30.53 11.94 -3.45
CA LEU A 72 -29.52 11.34 -2.57
C LEU A 72 -28.14 11.81 -2.99
N ASP A 73 -27.40 12.45 -2.08
CA ASP A 73 -25.98 12.73 -2.26
C ASP A 73 -25.17 11.66 -1.51
N LEU A 74 -24.46 10.81 -2.24
CA LEU A 74 -23.69 9.73 -1.60
C LEU A 74 -22.50 10.23 -0.79
N THR A 75 -22.01 11.45 -1.04
CA THR A 75 -20.92 12.03 -0.25
C THR A 75 -21.35 12.40 1.17
N ALA A 76 -22.65 12.65 1.37
CA ALA A 76 -23.21 13.03 2.68
C ALA A 76 -23.24 11.88 3.69
N ILE A 77 -23.18 10.62 3.23
CA ILE A 77 -23.28 9.43 4.07
C ILE A 77 -21.92 9.14 4.78
N GLY A 78 -20.80 9.50 4.15
CA GLY A 78 -19.45 9.20 4.64
C GLY A 78 -18.84 7.92 4.06
N GLN A 79 -17.53 7.73 4.23
CA GLN A 79 -16.74 6.71 3.51
C GLN A 79 -16.27 5.54 4.39
N ASN A 80 -16.21 5.71 5.71
CA ASN A 80 -15.72 4.71 6.67
C ASN A 80 -16.88 4.02 7.40
N LEU A 81 -17.75 3.34 6.66
CA LEU A 81 -18.96 2.72 7.19
C LEU A 81 -18.98 1.21 6.96
N THR A 82 -19.69 0.49 7.84
CA THR A 82 -20.10 -0.88 7.57
C THR A 82 -21.22 -0.92 6.53
N ALA A 83 -21.42 -2.08 5.89
CA ALA A 83 -22.50 -2.25 4.91
C ALA A 83 -23.88 -1.89 5.50
N SER A 84 -24.16 -2.35 6.73
CA SER A 84 -25.43 -2.04 7.42
C SER A 84 -25.63 -0.54 7.62
N GLN A 85 -24.62 0.16 8.12
CA GLN A 85 -24.68 1.62 8.33
C GLN A 85 -24.86 2.38 7.02
N TRP A 86 -24.25 1.92 5.92
CA TRP A 86 -24.37 2.58 4.63
C TRP A 86 -25.77 2.42 4.01
N TYR A 87 -26.30 1.19 3.97
CA TYR A 87 -27.65 0.94 3.46
C TYR A 87 -28.75 1.57 4.33
N TYR A 88 -28.57 1.55 5.67
CA TYR A 88 -29.44 2.28 6.58
C TYR A 88 -29.35 3.79 6.33
N GLY A 89 -28.14 4.34 6.17
CA GLY A 89 -27.94 5.76 5.85
C GLY A 89 -28.66 6.18 4.57
N LEU A 90 -28.64 5.35 3.53
CA LEU A 90 -29.42 5.56 2.31
C LEU A 90 -30.93 5.57 2.60
N LEU A 91 -31.42 4.58 3.34
CA LEU A 91 -32.84 4.49 3.69
C LEU A 91 -33.28 5.69 4.51
N ASN A 92 -32.48 6.11 5.50
CA ASN A 92 -32.75 7.25 6.35
C ASN A 92 -32.82 8.55 5.53
N LEU A 93 -31.89 8.78 4.59
CA LEU A 93 -31.95 9.95 3.70
C LEU A 93 -33.22 9.98 2.83
N ILE A 94 -33.72 8.81 2.42
CA ILE A 94 -35.00 8.68 1.72
C ILE A 94 -36.15 9.00 2.69
N ALA A 95 -36.13 8.41 3.89
CA ALA A 95 -37.18 8.53 4.88
C ALA A 95 -37.36 9.99 5.35
N VAL A 96 -36.26 10.69 5.63
CA VAL A 96 -36.26 12.11 6.01
C VAL A 96 -36.87 13.01 4.94
N GLN A 97 -36.60 12.74 3.65
CA GLN A 97 -37.18 13.53 2.56
C GLN A 97 -38.66 13.25 2.33
N LEU A 98 -39.15 12.11 2.81
CA LEU A 98 -40.55 11.69 2.67
C LEU A 98 -41.36 11.85 3.98
N GLY A 99 -40.71 12.18 5.10
CA GLY A 99 -41.35 12.32 6.41
C GLY A 99 -41.86 11.00 6.99
N ILE A 100 -41.08 9.92 6.84
CA ILE A 100 -41.43 8.56 7.26
C ILE A 100 -40.31 7.90 8.10
N GLU A 101 -39.55 8.72 8.84
CA GLU A 101 -38.39 8.30 9.62
C GLU A 101 -38.74 7.16 10.58
N ASP A 102 -39.75 7.34 11.43
CA ASP A 102 -40.16 6.35 12.43
C ASP A 102 -40.50 4.99 11.79
N ALA A 103 -41.28 4.99 10.69
CA ALA A 103 -41.67 3.76 10.01
C ALA A 103 -40.49 3.08 9.29
N ALA A 104 -39.50 3.85 8.84
CA ALA A 104 -38.30 3.32 8.22
C ALA A 104 -37.35 2.72 9.26
N ASP A 105 -37.23 3.35 10.42
CA ASP A 105 -36.44 2.87 11.56
C ASP A 105 -37.04 1.58 12.14
N ASP A 106 -38.35 1.58 12.42
CA ASP A 106 -39.07 0.39 12.90
C ASP A 106 -38.91 -0.78 11.92
N PHE A 107 -39.15 -0.54 10.62
CA PHE A 107 -38.99 -1.57 9.60
C PHE A 107 -37.56 -2.06 9.53
N TRP A 108 -36.59 -1.15 9.62
CA TRP A 108 -35.20 -1.55 9.65
C TRP A 108 -35.04 -2.49 10.83
N ASP A 109 -35.15 -2.04 12.07
CA ASP A 109 -34.85 -2.79 13.29
C ASP A 109 -35.60 -4.14 13.41
N ASP A 110 -36.88 -4.19 13.01
CA ASP A 110 -37.66 -5.44 13.04
C ASP A 110 -37.14 -6.52 12.07
N ASN A 111 -36.36 -6.13 11.05
CA ASN A 111 -35.89 -7.00 9.98
C ASN A 111 -34.37 -7.23 10.00
N GLU A 112 -33.72 -7.18 11.17
CA GLU A 112 -32.27 -7.45 11.35
C GLU A 112 -31.80 -8.79 10.79
N ASN A 113 -32.68 -9.79 10.74
CA ASN A 113 -32.37 -11.12 10.21
C ASN A 113 -32.24 -11.16 8.68
N MET A 114 -32.64 -10.11 7.96
CA MET A 114 -32.48 -10.01 6.51
C MET A 114 -31.08 -9.50 6.14
N GLY A 115 -30.49 -10.04 5.07
CA GLY A 115 -29.28 -9.47 4.49
C GLY A 115 -29.48 -7.99 4.14
N VAL A 116 -28.49 -7.15 4.42
CA VAL A 116 -28.59 -5.67 4.38
C VAL A 116 -29.11 -5.10 3.05
N LEU A 117 -28.66 -5.64 1.92
CA LEU A 117 -29.14 -5.26 0.58
C LEU A 117 -30.64 -5.57 0.42
N ARG A 118 -31.05 -6.79 0.83
CA ARG A 118 -32.45 -7.23 0.76
C ARG A 118 -33.32 -6.39 1.69
N ARG A 119 -32.83 -6.08 2.90
CA ARG A 119 -33.51 -5.23 3.89
C ARG A 119 -33.79 -3.84 3.31
N PHE A 120 -32.80 -3.22 2.66
CA PHE A 120 -32.97 -1.92 1.98
C PHE A 120 -34.05 -1.95 0.89
N PHE A 121 -33.96 -2.88 -0.08
CA PHE A 121 -34.96 -2.95 -1.15
C PHE A 121 -36.35 -3.42 -0.65
N ALA A 122 -36.40 -4.21 0.42
CA ALA A 122 -37.66 -4.57 1.08
C ALA A 122 -38.30 -3.34 1.74
N ALA A 123 -37.52 -2.49 2.41
CA ALA A 123 -38.01 -1.24 2.99
C ALA A 123 -38.61 -0.31 1.94
N LEU A 124 -37.99 -0.21 0.75
CA LEU A 124 -38.56 0.55 -0.37
C LEU A 124 -39.96 0.03 -0.78
N LYS A 125 -40.16 -1.30 -0.76
CA LYS A 125 -41.43 -1.92 -1.16
C LYS A 125 -42.50 -1.91 -0.07
N GLN A 126 -42.10 -2.14 1.18
CA GLN A 126 -43.02 -2.43 2.29
C GLN A 126 -43.26 -1.22 3.20
N THR A 127 -42.38 -0.22 3.14
CA THR A 127 -42.49 1.00 3.94
C THR A 127 -42.66 2.22 3.05
N VAL A 128 -41.73 2.45 2.11
CA VAL A 128 -41.72 3.68 1.30
C VAL A 128 -42.88 3.73 0.31
N LEU A 129 -43.08 2.69 -0.50
CA LEU A 129 -44.17 2.66 -1.49
C LEU A 129 -45.57 2.77 -0.87
N PRO A 130 -45.92 2.06 0.23
CA PRO A 130 -47.21 2.21 0.89
C PRO A 130 -47.45 3.62 1.43
N ALA A 131 -46.43 4.27 1.99
CA ALA A 131 -46.55 5.64 2.49
C ALA A 131 -46.85 6.68 1.38
N LEU A 132 -46.46 6.38 0.13
CA LEU A 132 -46.70 7.24 -1.03
C LEU A 132 -48.07 7.01 -1.69
N GLY A 133 -48.87 6.05 -1.24
CA GLY A 133 -50.16 5.71 -1.85
C GLY A 133 -49.99 5.22 -3.27
N ASP A 134 -50.62 5.87 -4.26
CA ASP A 134 -50.50 5.58 -5.69
C ASP A 134 -49.43 6.42 -6.41
N LYS A 135 -48.76 7.34 -5.71
CA LYS A 135 -47.78 8.23 -6.34
C LYS A 135 -46.53 7.43 -6.78
N PRO A 136 -45.99 7.70 -7.99
CA PRO A 136 -44.69 7.18 -8.39
C PRO A 136 -43.57 7.91 -7.65
N LEU A 137 -42.44 7.23 -7.47
CA LEU A 137 -41.24 7.72 -6.79
C LEU A 137 -40.05 7.73 -7.74
N VAL A 138 -39.35 8.85 -7.82
CA VAL A 138 -38.03 8.96 -8.46
C VAL A 138 -36.98 9.12 -7.38
N ILE A 139 -35.98 8.23 -7.38
CA ILE A 139 -34.79 8.32 -6.52
C ILE A 139 -33.62 8.71 -7.40
N ALA A 140 -33.19 9.96 -7.33
CA ALA A 140 -32.00 10.43 -8.02
C ALA A 140 -30.79 10.34 -7.10
N VAL A 141 -29.79 9.57 -7.49
CA VAL A 141 -28.55 9.36 -6.74
C VAL A 141 -27.44 10.18 -7.41
N ASP A 142 -26.99 11.23 -6.74
CA ASP A 142 -25.89 12.10 -7.15
C ASP A 142 -24.56 11.68 -6.51
N GLU A 143 -23.46 12.10 -7.14
CA GLU A 143 -22.09 11.72 -6.76
C GLU A 143 -21.91 10.20 -6.60
N ILE A 144 -22.46 9.40 -7.54
CA ILE A 144 -22.30 7.93 -7.51
C ILE A 144 -20.83 7.47 -7.50
N ASP A 145 -19.93 8.36 -7.90
CA ASP A 145 -18.48 8.19 -7.87
C ASP A 145 -17.96 7.93 -6.44
N ALA A 146 -18.67 8.41 -5.41
CA ALA A 146 -18.32 8.22 -4.00
C ALA A 146 -18.22 6.74 -3.61
N VAL A 147 -18.96 5.87 -4.29
CA VAL A 147 -18.96 4.42 -4.09
C VAL A 147 -17.56 3.83 -4.27
N ARG A 148 -16.69 4.43 -5.09
CA ARG A 148 -15.31 3.99 -5.31
C ARG A 148 -14.38 4.17 -4.10
N SER A 149 -14.75 5.07 -3.18
CA SER A 149 -13.97 5.32 -1.97
C SER A 149 -14.27 4.34 -0.84
N ILE A 150 -15.35 3.56 -0.98
CA ILE A 150 -15.78 2.58 0.02
C ILE A 150 -15.03 1.28 -0.22
N THR A 151 -14.12 0.93 0.69
CA THR A 151 -13.30 -0.29 0.62
C THR A 151 -13.71 -1.36 1.65
N THR A 152 -14.66 -1.02 2.53
CA THR A 152 -15.09 -1.85 3.66
C THR A 152 -16.04 -2.98 3.27
N PHE A 153 -16.75 -2.88 2.15
CA PHE A 153 -17.64 -3.92 1.60
C PHE A 153 -17.82 -3.80 0.09
N ALA A 154 -18.38 -4.84 -0.55
CA ALA A 154 -18.63 -4.86 -1.99
C ALA A 154 -19.85 -4.00 -2.37
N THR A 155 -19.62 -2.94 -3.13
CA THR A 155 -20.67 -2.00 -3.57
C THR A 155 -21.31 -2.37 -4.91
N ASP A 156 -20.69 -3.27 -5.68
CA ASP A 156 -21.27 -3.86 -6.90
C ASP A 156 -22.69 -4.43 -6.66
N GLU A 157 -22.94 -4.96 -5.46
CA GLU A 157 -24.23 -5.50 -5.04
C GLU A 157 -25.35 -4.44 -5.02
N PHE A 158 -25.02 -3.17 -4.73
CA PHE A 158 -25.99 -2.07 -4.77
C PHE A 158 -26.52 -1.87 -6.19
N PHE A 159 -25.62 -1.81 -7.18
CA PHE A 159 -25.99 -1.65 -8.58
C PHE A 159 -26.74 -2.86 -9.12
N ALA A 160 -26.29 -4.07 -8.77
CA ALA A 160 -27.00 -5.32 -9.06
C ALA A 160 -28.41 -5.32 -8.48
N GLY A 161 -28.56 -4.83 -7.24
CA GLY A 161 -29.83 -4.65 -6.56
C GLY A 161 -30.76 -3.68 -7.28
N ILE A 162 -30.26 -2.51 -7.71
CA ILE A 162 -31.06 -1.53 -8.50
C ILE A 162 -31.58 -2.19 -9.79
N ARG A 163 -30.71 -2.90 -10.51
CA ARG A 163 -31.09 -3.63 -11.73
C ARG A 163 -32.17 -4.66 -11.45
N ALA A 164 -31.96 -5.51 -10.45
CA ALA A 164 -32.91 -6.56 -10.08
C ALA A 164 -34.26 -5.99 -9.64
N PHE A 165 -34.24 -4.91 -8.87
CA PHE A 165 -35.43 -4.22 -8.38
C PHE A 165 -36.23 -3.57 -9.51
N TYR A 166 -35.56 -2.95 -10.49
CA TYR A 166 -36.21 -2.39 -11.67
C TYR A 166 -36.86 -3.47 -12.53
N LEU A 167 -36.15 -4.57 -12.80
CA LEU A 167 -36.67 -5.69 -13.59
C LEU A 167 -37.87 -6.37 -12.91
N ASP A 168 -37.81 -6.57 -11.59
CA ASP A 168 -38.91 -7.15 -10.82
C ASP A 168 -40.20 -6.31 -10.90
N GLN A 169 -40.08 -4.98 -10.85
CA GLN A 169 -41.23 -4.08 -11.04
C GLN A 169 -41.83 -4.18 -12.45
N GLN A 170 -41.01 -4.36 -13.50
CA GLN A 170 -41.51 -4.54 -14.86
C GLN A 170 -42.24 -5.88 -15.06
N MET A 171 -41.83 -6.93 -14.34
CA MET A 171 -42.42 -8.27 -14.47
C MET A 171 -43.70 -8.44 -13.65
N THR A 172 -43.82 -7.70 -12.54
CA THR A 172 -44.95 -7.82 -11.59
C THR A 172 -46.04 -6.77 -11.80
N GLY A 173 -45.75 -5.66 -12.49
CA GLY A 173 -46.69 -4.55 -12.70
C GLY A 173 -47.37 -4.54 -14.07
N GLN A 174 -48.66 -4.20 -14.11
CA GLN A 174 -49.33 -3.71 -15.31
C GLN A 174 -49.18 -2.17 -15.37
N GLY A 175 -48.05 -1.65 -15.84
CA GLY A 175 -47.85 -0.20 -15.98
C GLY A 175 -46.42 0.30 -15.77
N VAL A 176 -46.29 1.61 -15.59
CA VAL A 176 -45.01 2.31 -15.33
C VAL A 176 -44.43 1.87 -13.97
N PRO A 177 -43.11 1.60 -13.85
CA PRO A 177 -42.49 1.27 -12.57
C PRO A 177 -42.83 2.30 -11.49
N ARG A 178 -43.16 1.84 -10.29
CA ARG A 178 -43.52 2.72 -9.17
C ARG A 178 -42.32 3.42 -8.55
N VAL A 179 -41.13 2.84 -8.66
CA VAL A 179 -39.86 3.44 -8.25
C VAL A 179 -38.90 3.43 -9.42
N THR A 180 -38.38 4.61 -9.76
CA THR A 180 -37.42 4.81 -10.84
C THR A 180 -36.13 5.41 -10.29
N PHE A 181 -34.99 4.83 -10.66
CA PHE A 181 -33.69 5.34 -10.28
C PHE A 181 -33.10 6.24 -11.37
N CYS A 182 -32.47 7.33 -10.96
CA CYS A 182 -31.66 8.19 -11.81
C CYS A 182 -30.23 8.24 -11.25
N LEU A 183 -29.24 7.76 -11.99
CA LEU A 183 -27.84 7.73 -11.51
C LEU A 183 -27.03 8.88 -12.11
N LEU A 184 -26.48 9.75 -11.26
CA LEU A 184 -25.76 10.96 -11.65
C LEU A 184 -24.32 10.89 -11.14
N GLY A 185 -23.36 11.20 -12.01
CA GLY A 185 -21.95 11.12 -11.62
C GLY A 185 -20.98 11.63 -12.65
N THR A 186 -19.71 11.43 -12.35
CA THR A 186 -18.59 11.72 -13.23
C THR A 186 -17.79 10.48 -13.58
N ALA A 187 -18.08 9.30 -13.05
CA ALA A 187 -17.39 8.04 -13.33
C ALA A 187 -17.92 7.30 -14.58
N THR A 188 -17.10 6.42 -15.18
CA THR A 188 -17.60 5.48 -16.22
C THR A 188 -18.40 4.34 -15.57
N PRO A 189 -19.31 3.68 -16.30
CA PRO A 189 -19.90 2.42 -15.85
C PRO A 189 -18.86 1.38 -15.39
N THR A 190 -17.74 1.29 -16.09
CA THR A 190 -16.63 0.37 -15.81
C THR A 190 -15.83 0.75 -14.55
N ASP A 191 -15.80 2.04 -14.21
CA ASP A 191 -15.17 2.54 -12.97
C ASP A 191 -16.01 2.18 -11.73
N LEU A 192 -17.31 1.96 -11.91
CA LEU A 192 -18.28 1.79 -10.82
C LEU A 192 -18.56 0.32 -10.50
N ILE A 193 -18.38 -0.59 -11.46
CA ILE A 193 -18.79 -2.00 -11.35
C ILE A 193 -17.74 -2.90 -11.99
N LYS A 194 -17.39 -4.01 -11.32
CA LYS A 194 -16.42 -4.99 -11.83
C LYS A 194 -17.02 -5.98 -12.81
N ASP A 195 -18.27 -6.44 -12.60
CA ASP A 195 -18.96 -7.35 -13.52
C ASP A 195 -19.95 -6.57 -14.43
N PRO A 196 -19.63 -6.40 -15.73
CA PRO A 196 -20.49 -5.68 -16.66
C PRO A 196 -21.78 -6.43 -16.99
N ARG A 197 -22.01 -7.67 -16.53
CA ARG A 197 -23.26 -8.41 -16.79
C ARG A 197 -24.36 -8.08 -15.77
N VAL A 198 -23.99 -7.63 -14.57
CA VAL A 198 -24.90 -7.44 -13.44
C VAL A 198 -25.08 -5.95 -13.12
N THR A 199 -25.12 -5.12 -14.18
CA THR A 199 -25.13 -3.66 -14.07
C THR A 199 -26.46 -3.03 -14.52
N PRO A 200 -26.94 -1.96 -13.86
CA PRO A 200 -28.07 -1.16 -14.33
C PRO A 200 -27.75 -0.41 -15.63
N PHE A 201 -26.48 -0.16 -15.94
CA PHE A 201 -26.06 0.64 -17.11
C PHE A 201 -26.35 -0.04 -18.46
N ASN A 202 -26.52 -1.36 -18.51
CA ASN A 202 -26.84 -2.08 -19.75
C ASN A 202 -28.33 -2.05 -20.14
N ILE A 203 -29.20 -1.69 -19.19
CA ILE A 203 -30.66 -1.63 -19.39
C ILE A 203 -31.20 -0.20 -19.22
N GLY A 204 -30.45 0.66 -18.54
CA GLY A 204 -30.81 2.05 -18.35
C GLY A 204 -30.51 2.90 -19.59
N LYS A 205 -31.22 4.02 -19.73
CA LYS A 205 -31.04 5.00 -20.79
C LYS A 205 -30.00 6.04 -20.41
N ARG A 206 -29.00 6.24 -21.27
CA ARG A 206 -28.02 7.33 -21.13
C ARG A 206 -28.66 8.65 -21.52
N ILE A 207 -28.57 9.65 -20.64
CA ILE A 207 -28.94 11.03 -20.96
C ILE A 207 -27.67 11.84 -21.20
N GLU A 208 -27.52 12.38 -22.42
CA GLU A 208 -26.35 13.18 -22.76
C GLU A 208 -26.54 14.66 -22.39
N LEU A 209 -25.67 15.17 -21.51
CA LEU A 209 -25.62 16.58 -21.16
C LEU A 209 -24.58 17.34 -21.99
N GLY A 210 -25.05 18.03 -23.04
CA GLY A 210 -24.23 18.81 -23.98
C GLY A 210 -23.76 20.18 -23.48
N ASP A 211 -22.86 20.77 -24.29
CA ASP A 211 -22.50 22.20 -24.23
C ASP A 211 -23.63 23.07 -24.77
N PHE A 212 -23.68 24.35 -24.40
CA PHE A 212 -24.65 25.28 -24.96
C PHE A 212 -24.46 25.48 -26.45
N THR A 213 -25.54 25.38 -27.21
CA THR A 213 -25.55 25.85 -28.60
C THR A 213 -25.51 27.38 -28.64
N PRO A 214 -25.06 28.00 -29.74
CA PRO A 214 -25.09 29.46 -29.87
C PRO A 214 -26.50 30.05 -29.68
N ALA A 215 -27.54 29.32 -30.09
CA ALA A 215 -28.93 29.73 -29.91
C ALA A 215 -29.36 29.68 -28.43
N GLU A 216 -29.05 28.58 -27.74
CA GLU A 216 -29.33 28.42 -26.31
C GLU A 216 -28.58 29.44 -25.45
N ALA A 217 -27.34 29.81 -25.82
CA ALA A 217 -26.51 30.75 -25.08
C ALA A 217 -26.92 32.22 -25.25
N MET A 218 -27.72 32.54 -26.26
CA MET A 218 -28.08 33.92 -26.62
C MET A 218 -28.68 34.75 -25.47
N PRO A 219 -29.52 34.21 -24.55
CA PRO A 219 -30.02 34.97 -23.40
C PRO A 219 -28.92 35.52 -22.49
N LEU A 220 -27.72 34.92 -22.46
CA LEU A 220 -26.58 35.45 -21.70
C LEU A 220 -26.08 36.77 -22.28
N ALA A 221 -26.25 37.03 -23.59
CA ALA A 221 -25.79 38.26 -24.22
C ALA A 221 -26.45 39.51 -23.64
N ALA A 222 -27.67 39.41 -23.12
CA ALA A 222 -28.45 40.55 -22.62
C ALA A 222 -27.76 41.29 -21.46
N HIS A 223 -26.91 40.60 -20.69
CA HIS A 223 -26.22 41.16 -19.54
C HIS A 223 -24.70 41.28 -19.76
N LEU A 224 -24.20 41.14 -21.00
CA LEU A 224 -22.77 41.22 -21.34
C LEU A 224 -22.39 42.59 -21.90
N PRO A 225 -21.25 43.17 -21.49
CA PRO A 225 -20.65 44.30 -22.18
C PRO A 225 -20.33 43.92 -23.64
N GLY A 226 -20.87 44.64 -24.62
CA GLY A 226 -20.73 44.33 -26.05
C GLY A 226 -21.72 43.27 -26.59
N GLY A 227 -22.66 42.81 -25.76
CA GLY A 227 -23.81 41.99 -26.17
C GLY A 227 -23.42 40.72 -26.94
N ALA A 228 -24.12 40.47 -28.05
CA ALA A 228 -23.95 39.27 -28.87
C ALA A 228 -22.52 39.09 -29.42
N LYS A 229 -21.83 40.19 -29.74
CA LYS A 229 -20.45 40.13 -30.27
C LYS A 229 -19.45 39.63 -29.23
N SER A 230 -19.61 40.05 -27.98
CA SER A 230 -18.79 39.54 -26.88
C SER A 230 -19.11 38.08 -26.57
N LEU A 231 -20.40 37.70 -26.63
CA LEU A 231 -20.80 36.32 -26.47
C LEU A 231 -20.21 35.42 -27.56
N GLU A 232 -20.18 35.87 -28.82
CA GLU A 232 -19.55 35.14 -29.93
C GLU A 232 -18.06 34.87 -29.66
N GLY A 233 -17.31 35.88 -29.17
CA GLY A 233 -15.92 35.71 -28.75
C GLY A 233 -15.75 34.74 -27.59
N ILE A 234 -16.65 34.77 -26.60
CA ILE A 234 -16.65 33.82 -25.48
C ILE A 234 -16.94 32.39 -25.97
N LEU A 235 -17.94 32.21 -26.84
CA LEU A 235 -18.31 30.92 -27.40
C LEU A 235 -17.22 30.36 -28.32
N PHE A 236 -16.50 31.22 -29.05
CA PHE A 236 -15.33 30.81 -29.82
C PHE A 236 -14.29 30.12 -28.94
N TRP A 237 -14.03 30.63 -27.73
CA TRP A 237 -13.06 30.03 -26.82
C TRP A 237 -13.60 28.81 -26.07
N THR A 238 -14.84 28.89 -25.60
CA THR A 238 -15.43 27.92 -24.67
C THR A 238 -16.20 26.80 -25.35
N GLY A 239 -16.57 26.97 -26.62
CA GLY A 239 -17.40 26.03 -27.38
C GLY A 239 -18.78 25.80 -26.75
N GLY A 240 -19.27 26.73 -25.91
CA GLY A 240 -20.52 26.60 -25.17
C GLY A 240 -20.42 25.86 -23.84
N HIS A 241 -19.22 25.51 -23.37
CA HIS A 241 -19.07 24.78 -22.10
C HIS A 241 -19.69 25.59 -20.93
N PRO A 242 -20.63 25.03 -20.14
CA PRO A 242 -21.42 25.80 -19.18
C PRO A 242 -20.60 26.62 -18.17
N TYR A 243 -19.70 25.97 -17.44
CA TYR A 243 -18.84 26.63 -16.46
C TYR A 243 -17.91 27.67 -17.09
N LEU A 244 -17.16 27.31 -18.15
CA LEU A 244 -16.23 28.25 -18.81
C LEU A 244 -16.95 29.46 -19.42
N THR A 245 -18.14 29.25 -19.99
CA THR A 245 -18.97 30.31 -20.57
C THR A 245 -19.42 31.28 -19.49
N GLN A 246 -20.05 30.79 -18.41
CA GLN A 246 -20.48 31.61 -17.27
C GLN A 246 -19.31 32.32 -16.59
N SER A 247 -18.17 31.62 -16.45
CA SER A 247 -16.94 32.14 -15.86
C SER A 247 -16.41 33.33 -16.66
N LEU A 248 -16.29 33.22 -17.98
CA LEU A 248 -15.87 34.33 -18.84
C LEU A 248 -16.90 35.45 -18.89
N CYS A 249 -18.19 35.13 -18.89
CA CYS A 249 -19.25 36.15 -18.81
C CYS A 249 -19.13 36.99 -17.54
N GLN A 250 -18.90 36.31 -16.40
CA GLN A 250 -18.68 36.97 -15.12
C GLN A 250 -17.41 37.84 -15.12
N ALA A 251 -16.30 37.34 -15.69
CA ALA A 251 -15.05 38.10 -15.77
C ALA A 251 -15.17 39.33 -16.68
N LEU A 252 -15.80 39.19 -17.84
CA LEU A 252 -16.00 40.31 -18.76
C LEU A 252 -16.92 41.38 -18.15
N THR A 253 -17.93 40.96 -17.39
CA THR A 253 -18.79 41.91 -16.65
C THR A 253 -18.02 42.66 -15.56
N ALA A 254 -17.05 42.01 -14.92
CA ALA A 254 -16.17 42.65 -13.93
C ALA A 254 -15.10 43.55 -14.57
N ALA A 255 -14.70 43.28 -15.81
CA ALA A 255 -13.70 44.05 -16.55
C ALA A 255 -14.19 44.36 -18.01
N PRO A 256 -15.16 45.27 -18.18
CA PRO A 256 -15.84 45.48 -19.46
C PRO A 256 -14.97 45.94 -20.63
N GLN A 257 -13.83 46.58 -20.33
CA GLN A 257 -12.92 47.14 -21.33
C GLN A 257 -11.83 46.15 -21.78
N THR A 258 -11.74 44.99 -21.13
CA THR A 258 -10.70 44.00 -21.42
C THR A 258 -11.14 43.09 -22.58
N PRO A 259 -10.32 42.89 -23.63
CA PRO A 259 -10.63 41.94 -24.68
C PRO A 259 -10.80 40.52 -24.15
N VAL A 260 -11.73 39.75 -24.74
CA VAL A 260 -12.01 38.36 -24.34
C VAL A 260 -10.74 37.49 -24.41
N ASP A 261 -9.91 37.67 -25.45
CA ASP A 261 -8.65 36.93 -25.61
C ASP A 261 -7.68 37.15 -24.44
N THR A 262 -7.60 38.38 -23.94
CA THR A 262 -6.75 38.73 -22.79
C THR A 262 -7.30 38.08 -21.51
N LEU A 263 -8.61 38.13 -21.30
CA LEU A 263 -9.26 37.45 -20.16
C LEU A 263 -9.02 35.93 -20.18
N VAL A 264 -9.05 35.31 -21.36
CA VAL A 264 -8.76 33.88 -21.53
C VAL A 264 -7.28 33.59 -21.24
N ALA A 265 -6.38 34.43 -21.76
CA ALA A 265 -4.94 34.27 -21.53
C ALA A 265 -4.59 34.31 -20.04
N ASP A 266 -5.12 35.32 -19.34
CA ASP A 266 -4.85 35.54 -17.93
C ASP A 266 -5.46 34.44 -17.05
N ARG A 267 -6.68 34.00 -17.37
CA ARG A 267 -7.47 33.11 -16.50
C ARG A 267 -7.31 31.62 -16.78
N PHE A 268 -6.90 31.21 -17.98
CA PHE A 268 -6.81 29.79 -18.36
C PHE A 268 -5.51 29.38 -19.03
N LEU A 269 -4.83 30.27 -19.75
CA LEU A 269 -3.67 29.88 -20.57
C LEU A 269 -2.32 30.09 -19.88
N SER A 270 -2.20 31.03 -18.93
CA SER A 270 -0.97 31.26 -18.18
C SER A 270 -0.58 30.05 -17.32
N ALA A 271 0.72 29.87 -17.03
CA ALA A 271 1.19 28.73 -16.24
C ALA A 271 0.59 28.72 -14.82
N SER A 272 0.52 29.89 -14.18
CA SER A 272 -0.12 30.04 -12.85
C SER A 272 -1.63 29.82 -12.89
N ALA A 273 -2.31 30.18 -13.97
CA ALA A 273 -3.74 29.94 -14.12
C ALA A 273 -4.09 28.45 -14.26
N ARG A 274 -3.29 27.69 -15.02
CA ARG A 274 -3.47 26.23 -15.16
C ARG A 274 -3.33 25.51 -13.82
N ASP A 275 -2.46 26.00 -12.96
CA ASP A 275 -2.23 25.49 -11.60
C ASP A 275 -3.18 26.09 -10.55
N THR A 276 -4.17 26.89 -10.93
CA THR A 276 -5.18 27.43 -9.99
C THR A 276 -6.61 27.10 -10.40
N ASP A 277 -6.89 26.86 -11.67
CA ASP A 277 -8.22 26.45 -12.14
C ASP A 277 -8.51 24.97 -11.83
N ASP A 278 -9.48 24.72 -10.95
CA ASP A 278 -9.85 23.38 -10.53
C ASP A 278 -10.39 22.51 -11.68
N ASN A 279 -11.09 23.11 -12.66
CA ASN A 279 -11.67 22.37 -13.78
C ASN A 279 -10.57 21.82 -14.72
N LEU A 280 -9.56 22.64 -15.03
CA LEU A 280 -8.39 22.22 -15.82
C LEU A 280 -7.50 21.23 -15.06
N LYS A 281 -7.29 21.42 -13.75
CA LYS A 281 -6.58 20.44 -12.91
C LYS A 281 -7.28 19.09 -12.89
N LEU A 282 -8.60 19.08 -12.70
CA LEU A 282 -9.39 17.85 -12.68
C LEU A 282 -9.32 17.12 -14.02
N ALA A 283 -9.41 17.86 -15.14
CA ALA A 283 -9.22 17.30 -16.47
C ALA A 283 -7.81 16.71 -16.65
N SER A 284 -6.77 17.44 -16.24
CA SER A 284 -5.37 17.00 -16.28
C SER A 284 -5.14 15.73 -15.45
N ASN A 285 -5.54 15.77 -14.18
CA ASN A 285 -5.40 14.63 -13.26
C ASN A 285 -6.11 13.40 -13.78
N ARG A 286 -7.30 13.56 -14.37
CA ARG A 286 -8.04 12.44 -14.94
C ARG A 286 -7.35 11.83 -16.15
N LEU A 287 -6.72 12.63 -17.01
CA LEU A 287 -5.92 12.12 -18.14
C LEU A 287 -4.60 11.47 -17.69
N LEU A 288 -4.01 11.94 -16.59
CA LEU A 288 -2.68 11.51 -16.16
C LEU A 288 -2.66 10.37 -15.14
N LEU A 289 -3.73 10.24 -14.34
CA LEU A 289 -3.91 9.27 -13.26
C LEU A 289 -4.97 8.20 -13.59
N ALA A 290 -5.49 8.18 -14.82
CA ALA A 290 -6.41 7.12 -15.24
C ALA A 290 -5.73 5.75 -15.17
N ASP A 291 -6.45 4.75 -14.66
CA ASP A 291 -6.03 3.35 -14.60
C ASP A 291 -6.20 2.67 -15.96
N CYS A 292 -5.44 3.14 -16.95
CA CYS A 292 -5.45 2.62 -18.32
C CYS A 292 -4.07 2.83 -18.98
N ASP A 293 -3.88 2.28 -20.19
CA ASP A 293 -2.65 2.52 -20.96
C ASP A 293 -2.52 4.01 -21.32
N LYS A 294 -1.71 4.71 -20.53
CA LYS A 294 -1.45 6.15 -20.64
C LYS A 294 -0.87 6.53 -22.00
N PHE A 295 -0.06 5.65 -22.62
CA PHE A 295 0.45 5.91 -23.96
C PHE A 295 -0.69 5.83 -24.99
N ALA A 296 -1.52 4.80 -24.91
CA ALA A 296 -2.67 4.65 -25.81
C ALA A 296 -3.65 5.83 -25.66
N LEU A 297 -3.95 6.23 -24.41
CA LEU A 297 -4.84 7.36 -24.11
C LEU A 297 -4.31 8.68 -24.67
N LEU A 298 -3.07 9.07 -24.35
CA LEU A 298 -2.48 10.33 -24.81
C LEU A 298 -2.22 10.33 -26.32
N SER A 299 -1.90 9.17 -26.91
CA SER A 299 -1.79 9.01 -28.37
C SER A 299 -3.14 9.18 -29.07
N LEU A 300 -4.21 8.62 -28.50
CA LEU A 300 -5.57 8.79 -29.00
C LEU A 300 -6.02 10.25 -28.90
N TYR A 301 -5.78 10.89 -27.76
CA TYR A 301 -6.01 12.33 -27.59
C TYR A 301 -5.25 13.18 -28.62
N ARG A 302 -3.96 12.87 -28.86
CA ARG A 302 -3.16 13.58 -29.88
C ARG A 302 -3.75 13.45 -31.28
N ARG A 303 -4.29 12.29 -31.65
CA ARG A 303 -4.99 12.10 -32.93
C ARG A 303 -6.20 13.03 -33.03
N ILE A 304 -6.99 13.12 -31.96
CA ILE A 304 -8.16 14.01 -31.88
C ILE A 304 -7.73 15.48 -31.97
N TRP A 305 -6.67 15.87 -31.26
CA TRP A 305 -6.10 17.22 -31.31
C TRP A 305 -5.64 17.63 -32.71
N GLN A 306 -5.08 16.68 -33.47
CA GLN A 306 -4.71 16.83 -34.88
C GLN A 306 -5.91 16.78 -35.85
N ASN A 307 -7.15 16.82 -35.36
CA ASN A 307 -8.38 16.72 -36.14
C ASN A 307 -8.50 15.41 -36.96
N LYS A 308 -7.84 14.33 -36.53
CA LYS A 308 -8.06 13.01 -37.16
C LYS A 308 -9.41 12.47 -36.72
N ARG A 309 -10.12 11.82 -37.64
CA ARG A 309 -11.38 11.15 -37.34
C ARG A 309 -11.14 9.99 -36.38
N VAL A 310 -11.66 10.12 -35.17
CA VAL A 310 -11.70 9.06 -34.16
C VAL A 310 -13.17 8.81 -33.86
N PRO A 311 -13.72 7.64 -34.20
CA PRO A 311 -15.12 7.31 -33.90
C PRO A 311 -15.36 7.40 -32.39
N ASP A 312 -16.54 7.89 -32.01
CA ASP A 312 -17.02 7.77 -30.65
C ASP A 312 -17.52 6.35 -30.43
N ASP A 313 -16.65 5.51 -29.88
CA ASP A 313 -16.91 4.10 -29.63
C ASP A 313 -17.05 3.86 -28.12
N ASP A 314 -18.29 3.67 -27.67
CA ASP A 314 -18.62 3.39 -26.27
C ASP A 314 -18.10 2.02 -25.79
N THR A 315 -17.60 1.15 -26.69
CA THR A 315 -16.93 -0.10 -26.28
C THR A 315 -15.45 0.10 -25.96
N ASN A 316 -14.88 1.24 -26.33
CA ASN A 316 -13.49 1.57 -26.09
C ASN A 316 -13.33 2.40 -24.80
N PRO A 317 -12.75 1.83 -23.72
CA PRO A 317 -12.66 2.51 -22.43
C PRO A 317 -11.81 3.80 -22.49
N LEU A 318 -10.90 3.91 -23.46
CA LEU A 318 -10.11 5.14 -23.65
C LEU A 318 -10.98 6.30 -24.12
N CYS A 319 -11.99 6.05 -24.95
CA CYS A 319 -12.92 7.08 -25.42
C CYS A 319 -13.73 7.64 -24.24
N ASP A 320 -14.16 6.79 -23.32
CA ASP A 320 -14.90 7.20 -22.13
C ASP A 320 -14.06 8.02 -21.15
N VAL A 321 -12.82 7.59 -20.88
CA VAL A 321 -11.87 8.35 -20.04
C VAL A 321 -11.63 9.74 -20.64
N LEU A 322 -11.46 9.84 -21.96
CA LEU A 322 -11.31 11.13 -22.63
C LEU A 322 -12.57 11.99 -22.49
N LYS A 323 -13.77 11.44 -22.74
CA LYS A 323 -15.05 12.18 -22.60
C LYS A 323 -15.25 12.69 -21.17
N LEU A 324 -14.98 11.85 -20.16
CA LEU A 324 -15.13 12.19 -18.75
C LEU A 324 -14.07 13.12 -18.19
N SER A 325 -12.89 13.21 -18.83
CA SER A 325 -11.91 14.26 -18.52
C SER A 325 -12.44 15.66 -18.86
N GLY A 326 -13.45 15.75 -19.74
CA GLY A 326 -13.95 17.01 -20.26
C GLY A 326 -13.10 17.61 -21.39
N ALA A 327 -11.94 17.03 -21.73
CA ALA A 327 -11.06 17.56 -22.78
C ALA A 327 -11.59 17.32 -24.20
N VAL A 328 -12.43 16.30 -24.40
CA VAL A 328 -13.05 15.97 -25.69
C VAL A 328 -14.57 15.90 -25.56
N LYS A 329 -15.25 16.01 -26.70
CA LYS A 329 -16.68 15.74 -26.84
C LYS A 329 -16.98 14.93 -28.09
N SER A 330 -18.13 14.26 -28.08
CA SER A 330 -18.68 13.61 -29.27
C SER A 330 -19.38 14.66 -30.14
N GLN A 331 -19.11 14.62 -31.43
CA GLN A 331 -19.77 15.45 -32.43
C GLN A 331 -19.97 14.63 -33.70
N ASN A 332 -21.22 14.41 -34.10
CA ASN A 332 -21.60 13.61 -35.27
C ASN A 332 -20.97 12.19 -35.27
N GLY A 333 -20.89 11.54 -34.11
CA GLY A 333 -20.31 10.20 -33.95
C GLY A 333 -18.78 10.16 -33.97
N PHE A 334 -18.10 11.31 -33.89
CA PHE A 334 -16.64 11.39 -33.80
C PHE A 334 -16.19 12.23 -32.61
N LEU A 335 -15.08 11.84 -31.99
CA LEU A 335 -14.45 12.59 -30.91
C LEU A 335 -13.71 13.81 -31.46
N THR A 336 -13.93 14.95 -30.83
CA THR A 336 -13.29 16.24 -31.14
C THR A 336 -12.79 16.90 -29.85
N VAL A 337 -11.72 17.72 -29.94
CA VAL A 337 -11.31 18.52 -28.78
C VAL A 337 -12.44 19.48 -28.43
N ARG A 338 -12.82 19.52 -27.15
CA ARG A 338 -14.07 20.16 -26.73
C ARG A 338 -14.19 21.62 -27.12
N ASN A 339 -13.12 22.39 -26.90
CA ASN A 339 -13.05 23.80 -27.25
C ASN A 339 -11.61 24.29 -27.40
N ASN A 340 -11.46 25.58 -27.74
CA ASN A 340 -10.16 26.19 -28.01
C ASN A 340 -9.30 26.39 -26.75
N ILE A 341 -9.90 26.53 -25.58
CA ILE A 341 -9.16 26.56 -24.30
C ILE A 341 -8.47 25.21 -24.08
N TYR A 342 -9.21 24.09 -24.11
CA TYR A 342 -8.64 22.74 -23.96
C TYR A 342 -7.58 22.44 -25.04
N ARG A 343 -7.81 22.89 -26.28
CA ARG A 343 -6.84 22.75 -27.38
C ARG A 343 -5.51 23.45 -27.10
N LYS A 344 -5.53 24.61 -26.43
CA LYS A 344 -4.32 25.39 -26.09
C LYS A 344 -3.66 24.94 -24.79
N VAL A 345 -4.44 24.49 -23.80
CA VAL A 345 -3.92 24.02 -22.51
C VAL A 345 -3.29 22.64 -22.65
N PHE A 346 -4.01 21.71 -23.27
CA PHE A 346 -3.58 20.34 -23.50
C PHE A 346 -3.13 20.20 -24.96
N ASP A 347 -2.04 20.89 -25.28
CA ASP A 347 -1.44 20.89 -26.62
C ASP A 347 -0.53 19.66 -26.85
N ALA A 348 0.07 19.59 -28.03
CA ALA A 348 0.98 18.50 -28.38
C ALA A 348 2.22 18.44 -27.46
N VAL A 349 2.71 19.59 -26.99
CA VAL A 349 3.88 19.68 -26.11
C VAL A 349 3.53 19.12 -24.73
N TRP A 350 2.37 19.50 -24.20
CA TRP A 350 1.85 18.97 -22.95
C TRP A 350 1.65 17.45 -23.02
N ALA A 351 1.05 16.95 -24.10
CA ALA A 351 0.86 15.52 -24.28
C ALA A 351 2.20 14.76 -24.34
N GLU A 352 3.21 15.29 -25.05
CA GLU A 352 4.53 14.69 -25.16
C GLU A 352 5.32 14.71 -23.84
N ALA A 353 5.21 15.79 -23.06
CA ALA A 353 5.89 15.92 -21.77
C ALA A 353 5.43 14.89 -20.73
N HIS A 354 4.25 14.30 -20.90
CA HIS A 354 3.66 13.35 -19.96
C HIS A 354 3.58 11.91 -20.49
N LEU A 355 4.20 11.62 -21.65
CA LEU A 355 4.35 10.26 -22.15
C LEU A 355 5.40 9.49 -21.32
N PRO A 356 5.17 8.22 -20.97
CA PRO A 356 6.18 7.40 -20.29
C PRO A 356 7.50 7.28 -21.09
N ASP A 357 8.66 7.45 -20.42
CA ASP A 357 10.02 7.44 -21.01
C ASP A 357 10.42 6.15 -21.75
N ALA A 358 9.69 5.05 -21.51
CA ALA A 358 9.87 3.79 -22.23
C ALA A 358 9.48 3.90 -23.72
N GLU A 359 8.52 4.76 -24.07
CA GLU A 359 7.90 4.77 -25.40
C GLU A 359 8.42 5.90 -26.32
N LEU A 360 8.97 6.98 -25.77
CA LEU A 360 9.81 7.97 -26.48
C LEU A 360 11.01 7.30 -27.17
N ARG A 361 11.50 6.18 -26.60
CA ARG A 361 12.54 5.33 -27.19
C ARG A 361 12.01 4.46 -28.34
N ARG A 362 10.75 4.01 -28.29
CA ARG A 362 10.12 3.17 -29.32
C ARG A 362 9.70 3.97 -30.56
N GLN A 363 9.20 5.20 -30.41
CA GLN A 363 8.87 6.08 -31.55
C GLN A 363 10.11 6.48 -32.37
N ARG A 364 11.25 6.75 -31.70
CA ARG A 364 12.55 6.95 -32.38
C ARG A 364 13.03 5.68 -33.11
N GLY A 365 12.62 4.50 -32.65
CA GLY A 365 12.87 3.21 -33.31
C GLY A 365 11.95 2.96 -34.52
N ALA A 366 10.66 3.31 -34.43
CA ALA A 366 9.70 3.14 -35.52
C ALA A 366 9.94 4.13 -36.67
N PHE A 367 10.30 5.39 -36.36
CA PHE A 367 10.73 6.38 -37.35
C PHE A 367 11.99 5.90 -38.11
N ARG A 368 12.94 5.26 -37.42
CA ARG A 368 14.10 4.61 -38.07
C ARG A 368 13.70 3.46 -39.01
N ARG A 369 12.67 2.67 -38.67
CA ARG A 369 12.19 1.57 -39.52
C ARG A 369 11.40 2.06 -40.74
N GLY A 370 10.60 3.12 -40.59
CA GLY A 370 9.88 3.76 -41.70
C GLY A 370 10.83 4.46 -42.69
N LEU A 371 11.90 5.08 -42.19
CA LEU A 371 12.96 5.65 -43.02
C LEU A 371 13.71 4.57 -43.83
N VAL A 372 13.89 3.38 -43.23
CA VAL A 372 14.52 2.22 -43.89
C VAL A 372 13.65 1.69 -45.04
N LEU A 373 12.32 1.63 -44.89
CA LEU A 373 11.41 1.12 -45.94
C LEU A 373 11.24 2.08 -47.13
N ALA A 374 11.27 3.40 -46.88
CA ALA A 374 11.28 4.40 -47.95
C ALA A 374 12.64 4.44 -48.68
N SER A 375 13.73 4.17 -47.95
CA SER A 375 15.08 4.10 -48.52
C SER A 375 15.34 2.85 -49.36
N THR A 376 14.66 1.72 -49.12
CA THR A 376 14.82 0.50 -49.91
C THR A 376 14.23 0.60 -51.32
N VAL A 377 13.13 1.33 -51.50
CA VAL A 377 12.54 1.60 -52.83
C VAL A 377 13.42 2.56 -53.65
N ALA A 378 14.00 3.56 -52.99
CA ALA A 378 14.98 4.45 -53.62
C ALA A 378 16.32 3.75 -53.92
N ALA A 379 16.74 2.78 -53.08
CA ALA A 379 17.99 2.05 -53.23
C ALA A 379 18.00 1.10 -54.44
N VAL A 380 16.88 0.51 -54.83
CA VAL A 380 16.80 -0.36 -56.03
C VAL A 380 16.98 0.44 -57.32
N VAL A 381 16.58 1.71 -57.34
CA VAL A 381 16.77 2.63 -58.47
C VAL A 381 18.23 3.16 -58.52
N LEU A 382 18.87 3.31 -57.36
CA LEU A 382 20.25 3.80 -57.23
C LEU A 382 21.33 2.71 -57.40
N THR A 383 21.02 1.44 -57.12
CA THR A 383 21.95 0.30 -57.33
C THR A 383 22.23 0.01 -58.80
N ALA A 384 21.32 0.39 -59.70
CA ALA A 384 21.55 0.35 -61.15
C ALA A 384 22.54 1.41 -61.64
N MET A 385 22.70 2.51 -60.89
CA MET A 385 23.56 3.66 -61.24
C MET A 385 24.97 3.56 -60.62
N SER A 386 25.10 2.92 -59.45
CA SER A 386 26.35 2.91 -58.67
C SER A 386 27.36 1.81 -59.07
N SER A 387 26.98 0.86 -59.91
CA SER A 387 27.88 -0.14 -60.53
C SER A 387 28.87 0.48 -61.51
N LEU A 388 28.62 1.71 -61.97
CA LEU A 388 29.40 2.39 -63.02
C LEU A 388 30.57 3.24 -62.52
N TYR A 389 30.69 3.49 -61.21
CA TYR A 389 31.69 4.44 -60.70
C TYR A 389 32.55 3.90 -59.56
N LEU A 390 32.74 2.58 -59.53
CA LEU A 390 34.01 1.98 -59.14
C LEU A 390 35.10 2.44 -60.12
N LEU A 391 35.43 3.72 -60.06
CA LEU A 391 36.49 4.37 -60.78
C LEU A 391 36.73 5.65 -59.99
N ALA A 392 37.74 5.78 -59.19
CA ALA A 392 38.77 4.89 -58.75
C ALA A 392 39.31 5.60 -57.49
N GLU A 393 40.33 5.05 -56.85
CA GLU A 393 41.33 5.84 -56.11
C GLU A 393 41.01 6.49 -54.76
N ARG A 394 39.78 6.89 -54.40
CA ARG A 394 39.60 7.67 -53.14
C ARG A 394 39.55 6.84 -51.84
N ASN A 395 39.69 5.51 -51.89
CA ASN A 395 39.36 4.62 -50.76
C ASN A 395 40.51 4.32 -49.78
N ALA A 396 41.77 4.69 -50.06
CA ALA A 396 42.89 4.29 -49.21
C ALA A 396 43.09 5.18 -47.95
N LEU A 397 42.81 6.50 -48.03
CA LEU A 397 43.06 7.45 -46.93
C LEU A 397 41.87 7.64 -45.97
N VAL A 398 40.65 7.37 -46.44
CA VAL A 398 39.41 7.53 -45.66
C VAL A 398 39.19 6.35 -44.69
N ALA A 399 39.71 5.16 -45.01
CA ALA A 399 39.59 3.96 -44.19
C ALA A 399 40.23 4.11 -42.77
N ARG A 400 41.37 4.80 -42.65
CA ARG A 400 42.04 5.01 -41.35
C ARG A 400 41.31 6.02 -40.45
N ARG A 401 40.71 7.08 -41.01
CA ARG A 401 39.90 8.07 -40.24
C ARG A 401 38.51 7.53 -39.87
N ASN A 402 37.91 6.71 -40.71
CA ASN A 402 36.61 6.09 -40.44
C ASN A 402 36.71 4.96 -39.40
N ALA A 403 37.81 4.21 -39.37
CA ALA A 403 38.06 3.23 -38.30
C ALA A 403 38.16 3.91 -36.92
N SER A 404 38.92 5.01 -36.79
CA SER A 404 39.04 5.77 -35.54
C SER A 404 37.73 6.44 -35.09
N ARG A 405 36.96 7.01 -36.02
CA ARG A 405 35.63 7.60 -35.71
C ARG A 405 34.58 6.53 -35.39
N ALA A 406 34.60 5.39 -36.08
CA ALA A 406 33.73 4.25 -35.79
C ALA A 406 34.07 3.65 -34.41
N GLU A 407 35.35 3.55 -34.08
CA GLU A 407 35.82 3.08 -32.77
C GLU A 407 35.46 4.08 -31.65
N GLN A 408 35.63 5.38 -31.86
CA GLN A 408 35.14 6.41 -30.92
C GLN A 408 33.61 6.37 -30.77
N SER A 409 32.86 6.17 -31.85
CA SER A 409 31.40 6.07 -31.78
C SER A 409 30.93 4.78 -31.11
N ARG A 410 31.62 3.66 -31.31
CA ARG A 410 31.40 2.40 -30.60
C ARG A 410 31.78 2.53 -29.13
N ASN A 411 32.88 3.20 -28.80
CA ASN A 411 33.28 3.43 -27.43
C ASN A 411 32.33 4.39 -26.71
N LYS A 412 31.81 5.43 -27.39
CA LYS A 412 30.75 6.31 -26.88
C LYS A 412 29.41 5.58 -26.70
N ALA A 413 29.02 4.76 -27.67
CA ALA A 413 27.81 3.95 -27.56
C ALA A 413 27.93 2.94 -26.40
N ARG A 414 29.07 2.25 -26.30
CA ARG A 414 29.36 1.29 -25.22
C ARG A 414 29.41 1.95 -23.84
N THR A 415 30.00 3.14 -23.73
CA THR A 415 29.96 3.91 -22.47
C THR A 415 28.55 4.38 -22.12
N GLN A 416 27.77 4.85 -23.10
CA GLN A 416 26.36 5.22 -22.86
C GLN A 416 25.50 4.01 -22.46
N THR A 417 25.69 2.85 -23.09
CA THR A 417 25.01 1.61 -22.71
C THR A 417 25.39 1.21 -21.29
N ASN A 418 26.68 1.22 -20.93
CA ASN A 418 27.14 0.91 -19.59
C ASN A 418 26.60 1.90 -18.53
N VAL A 419 26.51 3.19 -18.86
CA VAL A 419 25.93 4.22 -17.96
C VAL A 419 24.43 4.00 -17.78
N ALA A 420 23.70 3.66 -18.84
CA ALA A 420 22.27 3.38 -18.77
C ALA A 420 21.97 2.09 -17.99
N GLU A 421 22.75 1.03 -18.21
CA GLU A 421 22.65 -0.22 -17.44
C GLU A 421 22.94 0.02 -15.96
N ARG A 422 23.97 0.83 -15.65
CA ARG A 422 24.29 1.21 -14.26
C ARG A 422 23.18 2.02 -13.61
N ALA A 423 22.62 3.00 -14.31
CA ALA A 423 21.52 3.82 -13.80
C ALA A 423 20.27 2.97 -13.52
N SER A 424 19.97 2.02 -14.40
CA SER A 424 18.87 1.05 -14.20
C SER A 424 19.11 0.17 -12.98
N TYR A 425 20.33 -0.38 -12.83
CA TYR A 425 20.70 -1.17 -11.66
C TYR A 425 20.57 -0.36 -10.36
N THR A 426 21.10 0.87 -10.31
CA THR A 426 21.00 1.73 -9.13
C THR A 426 19.56 2.10 -8.79
N ALA A 427 18.71 2.36 -9.79
CA ALA A 427 17.28 2.61 -9.57
C ALA A 427 16.57 1.40 -8.96
N ASN A 428 16.83 0.19 -9.47
CA ASN A 428 16.24 -1.05 -8.97
C ASN A 428 16.72 -1.36 -7.54
N ILE A 429 18.01 -1.16 -7.22
CA ILE A 429 18.52 -1.34 -5.86
C ILE A 429 17.90 -0.33 -4.88
N ASN A 430 17.69 0.93 -5.30
CA ASN A 430 17.01 1.93 -4.46
C ASN A 430 15.52 1.61 -4.27
N LEU A 431 14.87 1.01 -5.28
CA LEU A 431 13.49 0.55 -5.17
C LEU A 431 13.39 -0.64 -4.22
N ILE A 432 14.31 -1.61 -4.29
CA ILE A 432 14.40 -2.73 -3.33
C ILE A 432 14.42 -2.22 -1.89
N GLY A 433 15.23 -1.20 -1.58
CA GLY A 433 15.27 -0.61 -0.23
C GLY A 433 13.91 -0.07 0.22
N ARG A 434 13.19 0.65 -0.65
CA ARG A 434 11.84 1.18 -0.33
C ARG A 434 10.79 0.09 -0.18
N GLU A 435 10.77 -0.88 -1.09
CA GLU A 435 9.81 -1.99 -1.07
C GLU A 435 10.03 -2.92 0.14
N TRP A 436 11.29 -3.04 0.57
CA TRP A 436 11.65 -3.74 1.81
C TRP A 436 11.05 -3.07 3.05
N ASP A 437 11.10 -1.73 3.12
CA ASP A 437 10.54 -0.98 4.24
C ASP A 437 9.01 -1.11 4.31
N THR A 438 8.34 -1.13 3.15
CA THR A 438 6.89 -1.33 3.04
C THR A 438 6.44 -2.78 3.17
N GLY A 439 7.38 -3.73 3.30
CA GLY A 439 7.08 -5.16 3.49
C GLY A 439 6.70 -5.94 2.24
N ASN A 440 6.93 -5.40 1.03
CA ASN A 440 6.57 -6.04 -0.24
C ASN A 440 7.68 -6.97 -0.76
N ILE A 441 7.89 -8.09 -0.06
CA ILE A 441 9.02 -9.00 -0.31
C ILE A 441 8.97 -9.64 -1.70
N ASN A 442 7.77 -9.92 -2.23
CA ASN A 442 7.61 -10.53 -3.56
C ASN A 442 8.17 -9.63 -4.66
N HIS A 443 7.93 -8.32 -4.56
CA HIS A 443 8.45 -7.35 -5.52
C HIS A 443 9.97 -7.19 -5.38
N VAL A 444 10.50 -7.24 -4.15
CA VAL A 444 11.94 -7.25 -3.90
C VAL A 444 12.62 -8.45 -4.58
N LEU A 445 12.05 -9.66 -4.45
CA LEU A 445 12.57 -10.87 -5.09
C LEU A 445 12.58 -10.75 -6.63
N GLN A 446 11.52 -10.18 -7.21
CA GLN A 446 11.45 -9.92 -8.65
C GLN A 446 12.57 -8.97 -9.10
N LEU A 447 12.74 -7.84 -8.39
CA LEU A 447 13.78 -6.85 -8.71
C LEU A 447 15.20 -7.43 -8.58
N LEU A 448 15.42 -8.32 -7.61
CA LEU A 448 16.69 -9.03 -7.44
C LEU A 448 16.96 -9.98 -8.61
N GLU A 449 15.96 -10.73 -9.09
CA GLU A 449 16.12 -11.62 -10.24
C GLU A 449 16.37 -10.82 -11.54
N GLU A 450 15.68 -9.68 -11.73
CA GLU A 450 15.90 -8.77 -12.87
C GLU A 450 17.32 -8.19 -12.90
N THR A 451 17.93 -7.98 -11.73
CA THR A 451 19.27 -7.38 -11.59
C THR A 451 20.41 -8.39 -11.46
N LYS A 452 20.10 -9.69 -11.31
CA LYS A 452 21.05 -10.78 -11.06
C LYS A 452 22.20 -10.88 -12.06
N ASN A 453 21.91 -10.64 -13.34
CA ASN A 453 22.86 -10.80 -14.45
C ASN A 453 23.68 -9.53 -14.75
N TYR A 454 23.47 -8.45 -14.01
CA TYR A 454 24.24 -7.22 -14.20
C TYR A 454 25.70 -7.41 -13.78
N ARG A 455 26.63 -7.20 -14.72
CA ARG A 455 28.07 -7.45 -14.52
C ARG A 455 28.72 -6.56 -13.45
N GLY A 456 28.16 -5.38 -13.19
CA GLY A 456 28.65 -4.43 -12.20
C GLY A 456 27.93 -4.50 -10.85
N ARG A 457 27.28 -5.63 -10.53
CA ARG A 457 26.59 -5.80 -9.24
C ARG A 457 27.59 -5.64 -8.10
N GLY A 458 27.18 -4.89 -7.09
CA GLY A 458 27.95 -4.61 -5.88
C GLY A 458 27.42 -5.37 -4.68
N PHE A 459 28.01 -5.08 -3.51
CA PHE A 459 27.63 -5.70 -2.25
C PHE A 459 26.14 -5.53 -1.90
N GLU A 460 25.48 -4.51 -2.43
CA GLU A 460 24.08 -4.20 -2.17
C GLU A 460 23.16 -5.31 -2.69
N TRP A 461 23.43 -5.85 -3.88
CA TRP A 461 22.65 -6.94 -4.45
C TRP A 461 22.81 -8.20 -3.60
N ASP A 462 24.04 -8.55 -3.24
CA ASP A 462 24.33 -9.71 -2.40
C ASP A 462 23.72 -9.56 -0.99
N TYR A 463 23.72 -8.34 -0.44
CA TYR A 463 23.06 -8.02 0.82
C TYR A 463 21.56 -8.28 0.75
N TRP A 464 20.86 -7.66 -0.20
CA TRP A 464 19.40 -7.80 -0.33
C TRP A 464 18.98 -9.23 -0.71
N ASN A 465 19.75 -9.87 -1.59
CA ASN A 465 19.54 -11.27 -1.94
C ASN A 465 19.68 -12.15 -0.69
N ARG A 466 20.71 -11.94 0.13
CA ARG A 466 20.87 -12.64 1.40
C ARG A 466 19.72 -12.36 2.37
N GLN A 467 19.24 -11.11 2.48
CA GLN A 467 18.13 -10.77 3.38
C GLN A 467 16.84 -11.50 3.00
N CYS A 468 16.50 -11.57 1.71
CA CYS A 468 15.30 -12.24 1.24
C CYS A 468 15.38 -13.77 1.32
N HIS A 469 16.60 -14.32 1.33
CA HIS A 469 16.85 -15.76 1.36
C HIS A 469 17.37 -16.24 2.72
N ARG A 470 17.06 -15.50 3.80
CA ARG A 470 17.33 -15.93 5.18
C ARG A 470 16.40 -17.04 5.65
N GLU A 471 15.25 -17.16 5.02
CA GLU A 471 14.38 -18.32 5.16
C GLU A 471 15.08 -19.54 4.59
N VAL A 472 15.33 -20.53 5.45
CA VAL A 472 16.00 -21.78 5.08
C VAL A 472 14.99 -22.74 4.48
N GLU A 473 13.82 -22.87 5.10
CA GLU A 473 12.75 -23.75 4.63
C GLU A 473 11.39 -23.36 5.24
N ALA A 474 10.34 -23.42 4.43
CA ALA A 474 8.95 -23.33 4.86
C ALA A 474 8.41 -24.75 5.14
N LEU A 475 8.10 -25.03 6.40
CA LEU A 475 7.45 -26.26 6.81
C LEU A 475 5.93 -26.08 6.83
N ALA A 476 5.21 -27.10 6.37
CA ALA A 476 3.76 -27.10 6.45
C ALA A 476 3.28 -27.43 7.87
N GLY A 477 2.50 -26.53 8.49
CA GLY A 477 1.95 -26.71 9.84
C GLY A 477 1.12 -25.51 10.33
N SER A 478 0.02 -25.73 11.07
CA SER A 478 -0.93 -24.69 11.50
C SER A 478 -0.62 -24.16 12.88
N GLY A 479 -1.27 -23.03 13.21
CA GLY A 479 -1.35 -22.47 14.55
C GLY A 479 -1.59 -23.56 15.60
N GLY A 480 -0.56 -23.78 16.40
CA GLY A 480 -0.39 -24.87 17.34
C GLY A 480 1.01 -24.76 17.98
N PRO A 481 1.33 -25.57 19.00
CA PRO A 481 2.57 -25.42 19.73
C PRO A 481 3.80 -25.77 18.87
N PHE A 482 4.83 -24.94 19.03
CA PHE A 482 6.08 -25.01 18.28
C PHE A 482 7.25 -25.06 19.25
N VAL A 483 8.01 -26.17 19.28
CA VAL A 483 9.05 -26.39 20.31
C VAL A 483 10.26 -27.15 19.75
N TYR A 484 11.46 -26.64 20.01
CA TYR A 484 12.72 -27.38 19.79
C TYR A 484 13.04 -28.29 20.97
N SER A 485 13.64 -29.44 20.69
CA SER A 485 14.22 -30.26 21.75
C SER A 485 15.45 -29.56 22.39
N PRO A 486 15.70 -29.74 23.69
CA PRO A 486 16.86 -29.16 24.37
C PRO A 486 18.24 -29.57 23.81
N ASP A 487 18.34 -30.69 23.10
CA ASP A 487 19.55 -31.10 22.38
C ASP A 487 19.66 -30.48 20.97
N GLY A 488 18.64 -29.72 20.53
CA GLY A 488 18.55 -29.12 19.21
C GLY A 488 18.45 -30.14 18.07
N ARG A 489 18.10 -31.40 18.36
CA ARG A 489 17.97 -32.46 17.36
C ARG A 489 16.62 -32.45 16.67
N TYR A 490 15.55 -32.23 17.43
CA TYR A 490 14.18 -32.32 16.96
C TYR A 490 13.50 -30.96 17.01
N LEU A 491 12.59 -30.79 16.07
CA LEU A 491 11.61 -29.73 16.09
C LEU A 491 10.21 -30.35 16.07
N PHE A 492 9.34 -29.91 16.97
CA PHE A 492 7.96 -30.36 17.03
C PHE A 492 7.02 -29.32 16.38
N THR A 493 6.10 -29.80 15.53
CA THR A 493 4.97 -29.01 15.02
C THR A 493 3.68 -29.83 15.03
N ASN A 494 2.53 -29.17 14.89
CA ASN A 494 1.25 -29.85 14.69
C ASN A 494 0.98 -30.15 13.20
N ASP A 495 0.33 -31.28 12.89
CA ASP A 495 -0.14 -31.66 11.56
C ASP A 495 -1.59 -31.24 11.34
N VAL A 496 -1.79 -30.25 10.48
CA VAL A 496 -3.10 -29.67 10.12
C VAL A 496 -3.88 -30.54 9.14
N ARG A 497 -3.16 -31.28 8.30
CA ARG A 497 -3.77 -32.00 7.18
C ARG A 497 -4.36 -33.33 7.63
N SER A 498 -3.99 -33.76 8.83
CA SER A 498 -4.50 -34.97 9.47
C SER A 498 -5.84 -34.68 10.12
N THR A 499 -6.88 -35.39 9.67
CA THR A 499 -8.18 -35.46 10.33
C THR A 499 -8.11 -36.07 11.73
N GLU A 500 -6.98 -36.69 12.08
CA GLU A 500 -6.74 -37.33 13.39
C GLU A 500 -5.97 -36.45 14.38
N ALA A 501 -5.59 -35.21 13.99
CA ALA A 501 -4.78 -34.28 14.76
C ALA A 501 -3.49 -34.92 15.31
N SER A 502 -2.44 -34.96 14.47
CA SER A 502 -1.17 -35.64 14.77
C SER A 502 -0.04 -34.64 15.04
N GLY A 503 0.96 -35.02 15.84
CA GLY A 503 2.19 -34.24 15.99
C GLY A 503 3.27 -34.67 15.00
N ILE A 504 4.11 -33.76 14.52
CA ILE A 504 5.24 -34.07 13.63
C ILE A 504 6.55 -33.73 14.34
N LEU A 505 7.49 -34.68 14.33
CA LEU A 505 8.88 -34.42 14.70
C LEU A 505 9.73 -34.32 13.44
N TRP A 506 10.32 -33.15 13.25
CA TRP A 506 11.28 -32.84 12.20
C TRP A 506 12.69 -32.98 12.76
N ASN A 507 13.63 -33.38 11.92
CA ASN A 507 15.05 -33.19 12.23
C ASN A 507 15.34 -31.68 12.18
N ALA A 508 15.76 -31.08 13.29
CA ALA A 508 16.02 -29.65 13.36
C ALA A 508 17.15 -29.16 12.44
N ARG A 509 18.08 -30.04 12.05
CA ARG A 509 19.23 -29.69 11.18
C ARG A 509 18.91 -29.83 9.70
N THR A 510 18.21 -30.89 9.33
CA THR A 510 17.89 -31.20 7.93
C THR A 510 16.50 -30.77 7.52
N LEU A 511 15.66 -30.38 8.48
CA LEU A 511 14.26 -29.96 8.34
C LEU A 511 13.36 -31.00 7.65
N LYS A 512 13.84 -32.25 7.54
CA LYS A 512 13.05 -33.38 7.06
C LYS A 512 12.22 -33.98 8.18
N ARG A 513 10.99 -34.36 7.85
CA ARG A 513 10.10 -35.11 8.76
C ARG A 513 10.78 -36.43 9.16
N GLU A 514 11.00 -36.62 10.46
CA GLU A 514 11.53 -37.87 11.01
C GLU A 514 10.44 -38.76 11.57
N ARG A 515 9.49 -38.21 12.33
CA ARG A 515 8.42 -39.00 12.98
C ARG A 515 7.07 -38.32 12.88
N LEU A 516 6.03 -39.13 12.94
CA LEU A 516 4.64 -38.71 13.07
C LEU A 516 4.07 -39.35 14.34
N LEU A 517 3.62 -38.52 15.26
CA LEU A 517 2.96 -38.89 16.51
C LEU A 517 1.46 -39.02 16.24
N GLN A 518 1.06 -40.20 15.78
CA GLN A 518 -0.34 -40.55 15.48
C GLN A 518 -1.08 -41.04 16.72
N GLY A 519 -2.42 -40.96 16.70
CA GLY A 519 -3.26 -41.51 17.77
C GLY A 519 -3.58 -40.54 18.91
N VAL A 520 -3.37 -39.23 18.71
CA VAL A 520 -3.79 -38.20 19.67
C VAL A 520 -5.31 -38.00 19.62
N GLY A 521 -5.89 -37.94 18.41
CA GLY A 521 -7.34 -37.84 18.20
C GLY A 521 -7.96 -36.55 18.74
N ILE A 522 -7.13 -35.54 19.06
CA ILE A 522 -7.52 -34.26 19.66
C ILE A 522 -6.64 -33.13 19.14
N VAL A 523 -7.18 -31.91 19.10
CA VAL A 523 -6.42 -30.70 18.73
C VAL A 523 -5.34 -30.45 19.76
N ILE A 524 -4.08 -30.42 19.33
CA ILE A 524 -2.92 -30.17 20.19
C ILE A 524 -2.79 -28.66 20.45
N TYR A 525 -2.96 -28.26 21.71
CA TYR A 525 -2.83 -26.86 22.16
C TYR A 525 -1.45 -26.56 22.76
N GLY A 526 -0.83 -27.55 23.42
CA GLY A 526 0.48 -27.40 24.05
C GLY A 526 1.38 -28.59 23.79
N ALA A 527 2.69 -28.33 23.69
CA ALA A 527 3.71 -29.36 23.59
C ALA A 527 4.96 -28.92 24.35
N ALA A 528 5.72 -29.86 24.91
CA ALA A 528 7.01 -29.59 25.56
C ALA A 528 7.91 -30.84 25.50
N PHE A 529 9.21 -30.63 25.30
CA PHE A 529 10.21 -31.70 25.44
C PHE A 529 10.69 -31.80 26.88
N SER A 530 11.01 -33.03 27.31
CA SER A 530 11.74 -33.24 28.55
C SER A 530 13.15 -32.63 28.46
N PRO A 531 13.75 -32.17 29.57
CA PRO A 531 15.08 -31.55 29.56
C PRO A 531 16.18 -32.44 28.96
N ASP A 532 16.02 -33.77 29.06
CA ASP A 532 16.93 -34.76 28.46
C ASP A 532 16.65 -35.07 26.98
N SER A 533 15.67 -34.41 26.37
CA SER A 533 15.21 -34.60 24.98
C SER A 533 14.69 -36.00 24.63
N ARG A 534 14.48 -36.87 25.63
CA ARG A 534 14.02 -38.26 25.39
C ARG A 534 12.52 -38.38 25.24
N SER A 535 11.76 -37.50 25.88
CA SER A 535 10.31 -37.51 25.86
C SER A 535 9.77 -36.20 25.28
N VAL A 536 8.65 -36.30 24.56
CA VAL A 536 7.82 -35.15 24.22
C VAL A 536 6.45 -35.34 24.84
N VAL A 537 5.90 -34.28 25.41
CA VAL A 537 4.56 -34.28 26.01
C VAL A 537 3.68 -33.35 25.21
N THR A 538 2.49 -33.83 24.83
CA THR A 538 1.49 -33.05 24.08
C THR A 538 0.18 -33.02 24.85
N CYS A 539 -0.54 -31.90 24.83
CA CYS A 539 -1.85 -31.74 25.46
C CYS A 539 -2.86 -31.09 24.52
N GLY A 540 -4.16 -31.36 24.73
CA GLY A 540 -5.22 -30.90 23.81
C GLY A 540 -6.65 -30.99 24.34
N GLY A 541 -7.60 -30.50 23.52
CA GLY A 541 -9.03 -30.38 23.86
C GLY A 541 -9.94 -31.53 23.41
N ASN A 542 -10.96 -31.82 24.24
CA ASN A 542 -12.07 -32.80 24.14
C ASN A 542 -12.03 -34.04 25.03
N LYS A 543 -10.91 -34.38 25.70
CA LYS A 543 -10.88 -35.42 26.76
C LYS A 543 -9.84 -35.18 27.89
N GLY A 544 -9.21 -34.00 27.95
CA GLY A 544 -8.13 -33.72 28.91
C GLY A 544 -6.91 -34.64 28.75
N GLY A 545 -6.67 -35.15 27.55
CA GLY A 545 -5.56 -36.07 27.29
C GLY A 545 -4.22 -35.34 27.29
N VAL A 546 -3.32 -35.76 28.17
CA VAL A 546 -1.89 -35.41 28.11
C VAL A 546 -1.14 -36.67 27.69
N PHE A 547 -0.47 -36.62 26.55
CA PHE A 547 0.20 -37.77 25.95
C PHE A 547 1.70 -37.60 26.05
N VAL A 548 2.37 -38.64 26.53
CA VAL A 548 3.82 -38.71 26.67
C VAL A 548 4.34 -39.66 25.61
N TRP A 549 5.24 -39.17 24.77
CA TRP A 549 5.81 -39.90 23.64
C TRP A 549 7.31 -40.04 23.83
N ASP A 550 7.86 -41.14 23.32
CA ASP A 550 9.29 -41.30 23.16
C ASP A 550 9.75 -40.53 21.92
N ALA A 551 10.66 -39.57 22.09
CA ALA A 551 11.10 -38.69 21.00
C ALA A 551 11.91 -39.44 19.92
N ALA A 552 12.61 -40.52 20.28
CA ALA A 552 13.46 -41.26 19.35
C ALA A 552 12.65 -42.19 18.43
N THR A 553 11.67 -42.88 19.00
CA THR A 553 10.85 -43.89 18.33
C THR A 553 9.52 -43.32 17.83
N GLY A 554 9.05 -42.21 18.39
CA GLY A 554 7.73 -41.62 18.10
C GLY A 554 6.56 -42.41 18.70
N LYS A 555 6.82 -43.40 19.57
CA LYS A 555 5.79 -44.22 20.19
C LYS A 555 5.17 -43.55 21.40
N LEU A 556 3.87 -43.71 21.58
CA LEU A 556 3.17 -43.30 22.79
C LEU A 556 3.66 -44.15 23.97
N LEU A 557 4.26 -43.50 24.97
CA LEU A 557 4.73 -44.15 26.20
C LEU A 557 3.62 -44.23 27.24
N ARG A 558 2.84 -43.14 27.37
CA ARG A 558 1.84 -43.03 28.43
C ARG A 558 0.79 -41.98 28.09
N THR A 559 -0.44 -42.22 28.54
CA THR A 559 -1.53 -41.24 28.56
C THR A 559 -1.84 -40.87 30.00
N LEU A 560 -1.78 -39.58 30.31
CA LEU A 560 -2.23 -39.02 31.57
C LEU A 560 -3.62 -38.42 31.33
N ALA A 561 -4.64 -39.01 31.95
CA ALA A 561 -6.01 -38.55 31.80
C ALA A 561 -6.28 -37.41 32.79
N GLU A 562 -6.57 -36.21 32.28
CA GLU A 562 -7.07 -35.09 33.07
C GLU A 562 -8.59 -34.98 32.93
N LYS A 563 -9.24 -34.58 34.03
CA LYS A 563 -10.69 -34.37 34.05
C LYS A 563 -11.13 -33.15 33.23
N LYS A 564 -10.18 -32.26 32.91
CA LYS A 564 -10.41 -30.99 32.25
C LYS A 564 -9.49 -30.84 31.03
N PRO A 565 -9.88 -30.04 30.01
CA PRO A 565 -9.01 -29.66 28.92
C PRO A 565 -7.74 -28.97 29.43
N ILE A 566 -6.59 -29.42 28.93
CA ILE A 566 -5.28 -28.82 29.22
C ILE A 566 -4.82 -28.06 27.98
N TYR A 567 -4.42 -26.81 28.17
CA TYR A 567 -3.99 -25.93 27.08
C TYR A 567 -2.48 -25.76 27.02
N VAL A 568 -1.80 -25.81 28.16
CA VAL A 568 -0.36 -25.57 28.26
C VAL A 568 0.29 -26.68 29.08
N VAL A 569 1.46 -27.13 28.62
CA VAL A 569 2.34 -28.05 29.35
C VAL A 569 3.77 -27.50 29.35
N ASN A 570 4.44 -27.52 30.50
CA ASN A 570 5.85 -27.16 30.64
C ASN A 570 6.57 -28.15 31.56
N PHE A 571 7.81 -28.50 31.22
CA PHE A 571 8.67 -29.29 32.10
C PHE A 571 9.36 -28.42 33.14
N SER A 572 9.56 -28.98 34.33
CA SER A 572 10.56 -28.45 35.25
C SER A 572 11.97 -28.71 34.71
N PRO A 573 12.96 -27.84 34.99
CA PRO A 573 14.33 -28.00 34.49
C PRO A 573 15.01 -29.31 34.93
N ASP A 574 14.61 -29.86 36.07
CA ASP A 574 15.11 -31.14 36.59
C ASP A 574 14.45 -32.37 35.92
N GLY A 575 13.42 -32.17 35.08
CA GLY A 575 12.67 -33.21 34.38
C GLY A 575 11.77 -34.06 35.27
N LYS A 576 11.69 -33.76 36.58
CA LYS A 576 10.91 -34.56 37.54
C LYS A 576 9.45 -34.13 37.63
N HIS A 577 9.10 -32.95 37.13
CA HIS A 577 7.75 -32.41 37.22
C HIS A 577 7.30 -31.83 35.88
N ILE A 578 5.98 -31.78 35.71
CA ILE A 578 5.31 -31.07 34.63
C ILE A 578 4.26 -30.12 35.21
N ALA A 579 4.18 -28.91 34.67
CA ALA A 579 3.11 -27.96 34.93
C ALA A 579 2.05 -28.11 33.83
N LEU A 580 0.81 -28.38 34.22
CA LEU A 580 -0.35 -28.53 33.35
C LEU A 580 -1.34 -27.42 33.66
N THR A 581 -1.77 -26.69 32.64
CA THR A 581 -2.69 -25.54 32.81
C THR A 581 -4.05 -25.85 32.23
N ASP A 582 -5.09 -25.76 33.06
CA ASP A 582 -6.49 -25.97 32.66
C ASP A 582 -7.19 -24.65 32.23
N GLY A 583 -8.37 -24.76 31.63
CA GLY A 583 -9.15 -23.60 31.15
C GLY A 583 -9.76 -22.72 32.26
N ASP A 584 -9.83 -23.22 33.49
CA ASP A 584 -10.38 -22.47 34.63
C ASP A 584 -9.32 -21.64 35.36
N GLY A 585 -8.08 -21.67 34.86
CA GLY A 585 -6.96 -20.93 35.44
C GLY A 585 -6.18 -21.72 36.50
N GLY A 586 -6.36 -23.03 36.63
CA GLY A 586 -5.55 -23.84 37.55
C GLY A 586 -4.22 -24.24 36.91
N VAL A 587 -3.09 -23.99 37.60
CA VAL A 587 -1.79 -24.61 37.25
C VAL A 587 -1.54 -25.80 38.17
N LYS A 588 -1.56 -26.99 37.58
CA LYS A 588 -1.35 -28.26 38.26
C LYS A 588 0.10 -28.71 38.10
N ILE A 589 0.80 -28.93 39.20
CA ILE A 589 2.15 -29.50 39.19
C ILE A 589 2.02 -31.01 39.46
N ALA A 590 2.50 -31.80 38.51
CA ALA A 590 2.46 -33.26 38.56
C ALA A 590 3.85 -33.87 38.42
N ALA A 591 4.11 -34.97 39.12
CA ALA A 591 5.34 -35.72 39.00
C ALA A 591 5.43 -36.42 37.63
N PHE A 592 6.57 -36.34 36.96
CA PHE A 592 6.84 -36.99 35.69
C PHE A 592 7.73 -38.23 35.87
N PRO A 593 7.46 -39.37 35.20
CA PRO A 593 6.41 -39.61 34.21
C PRO A 593 5.08 -40.11 34.80
N SER A 594 4.94 -40.18 36.13
CA SER A 594 3.76 -40.80 36.77
C SER A 594 2.44 -40.06 36.50
N GLY A 595 2.51 -38.74 36.27
CA GLY A 595 1.36 -37.83 36.16
C GLY A 595 0.61 -37.61 37.47
N LYS A 596 1.14 -38.11 38.59
CA LYS A 596 0.49 -37.93 39.90
C LYS A 596 0.52 -36.45 40.26
N THR A 597 -0.65 -35.92 40.60
CA THR A 597 -0.80 -34.54 41.06
C THR A 597 -0.14 -34.39 42.41
N GLU A 598 0.85 -33.50 42.51
CA GLU A 598 1.45 -33.16 43.79
C GLU A 598 0.86 -31.87 44.32
N LYS A 599 0.51 -30.95 43.41
CA LYS A 599 0.06 -29.62 43.79
C LYS A 599 -0.85 -28.97 42.77
N VAL A 600 -1.74 -28.11 43.26
CA VAL A 600 -2.56 -27.20 42.44
C VAL A 600 -2.31 -25.77 42.93
N LEU A 601 -1.93 -24.89 42.01
CA LEU A 601 -1.72 -23.47 42.26
C LEU A 601 -3.00 -22.70 41.84
N PRO A 602 -3.76 -22.12 42.79
CA PRO A 602 -4.94 -21.33 42.47
C PRO A 602 -4.55 -19.94 41.91
N LEU A 603 -5.26 -19.49 40.87
CA LEU A 603 -5.05 -18.21 40.19
C LEU A 603 -6.37 -17.40 40.07
N HIS A 604 -6.24 -16.09 39.82
CA HIS A 604 -7.36 -15.18 39.59
C HIS A 604 -7.73 -15.11 38.10
N SER A 605 -9.04 -15.10 37.82
CA SER A 605 -9.71 -14.90 36.53
C SER A 605 -9.42 -15.90 35.39
N ARG A 606 -10.44 -16.20 34.58
CA ARG A 606 -10.46 -17.27 33.57
C ARG A 606 -9.53 -17.02 32.37
N ALA A 607 -9.07 -18.14 31.80
CA ALA A 607 -8.14 -18.31 30.67
C ALA A 607 -6.70 -17.81 30.95
N LEU A 608 -5.77 -18.75 31.09
CA LEU A 608 -4.32 -18.50 31.17
C LEU A 608 -3.66 -18.74 29.81
N ALA A 609 -2.60 -17.99 29.51
CA ALA A 609 -1.90 -18.11 28.23
C ALA A 609 -0.59 -18.91 28.30
N LYS A 610 0.19 -18.85 29.40
CA LYS A 610 1.42 -19.65 29.60
C LYS A 610 1.83 -19.74 31.07
N ALA A 611 2.62 -20.76 31.44
CA ALA A 611 3.16 -20.93 32.80
C ALA A 611 4.58 -21.56 32.84
N PRO A 612 5.65 -20.85 32.43
CA PRO A 612 6.99 -21.41 32.36
C PRO A 612 7.66 -21.52 33.74
N PHE A 613 8.47 -22.57 33.94
CA PHE A 613 9.42 -22.64 35.05
C PHE A 613 10.65 -21.79 34.76
N ALA A 614 11.21 -21.16 35.80
CA ALA A 614 12.53 -20.55 35.71
C ALA A 614 13.60 -21.64 35.54
N PRO A 615 14.72 -21.38 34.82
CA PRO A 615 15.78 -22.36 34.58
C PRO A 615 16.40 -22.94 35.87
N ASN A 616 16.39 -22.17 36.96
CA ASN A 616 16.85 -22.62 38.28
C ASN A 616 15.87 -23.57 39.00
N GLY A 617 14.67 -23.78 38.45
CA GLY A 617 13.59 -24.60 39.01
C GLY A 617 12.91 -24.01 40.26
N LYS A 618 13.38 -22.88 40.78
CA LYS A 618 12.90 -22.25 42.02
C LYS A 618 11.59 -21.49 41.82
N TYR A 619 11.37 -20.98 40.61
CA TYR A 619 10.23 -20.11 40.34
C TYR A 619 9.37 -20.63 39.18
N ILE A 620 8.10 -20.24 39.19
CA ILE A 620 7.16 -20.43 38.09
C ILE A 620 6.49 -19.08 37.81
N ALA A 621 6.49 -18.65 36.55
CA ALA A 621 5.76 -17.46 36.12
C ALA A 621 4.40 -17.86 35.56
N THR A 622 3.39 -17.01 35.71
CA THR A 622 2.02 -17.24 35.21
C THR A 622 1.48 -15.96 34.58
N ILE A 623 0.82 -16.09 33.43
CA ILE A 623 0.17 -14.98 32.71
C ILE A 623 -1.29 -15.30 32.41
N SER A 624 -2.21 -14.42 32.82
CA SER A 624 -3.64 -14.52 32.49
C SER A 624 -3.95 -13.92 31.11
N ALA A 625 -5.08 -14.31 30.51
CA ALA A 625 -5.58 -13.73 29.26
C ALA A 625 -5.92 -12.24 29.41
N TYR A 626 -6.12 -11.77 30.63
CA TYR A 626 -6.30 -10.34 30.96
C TYR A 626 -4.98 -9.64 31.32
N GLY A 627 -3.86 -10.38 31.23
CA GLY A 627 -2.50 -9.87 31.31
C GLY A 627 -1.93 -9.66 32.71
N GLU A 628 -2.50 -10.32 33.71
CA GLU A 628 -1.90 -10.38 35.03
C GLU A 628 -0.69 -11.30 34.98
N VAL A 629 0.50 -10.73 35.20
CA VAL A 629 1.76 -11.47 35.28
C VAL A 629 2.13 -11.66 36.74
N GLN A 630 2.40 -12.89 37.16
CA GLN A 630 2.84 -13.21 38.52
C GLN A 630 4.06 -14.12 38.50
N LEU A 631 4.98 -13.88 39.43
CA LEU A 631 6.07 -14.78 39.74
C LEU A 631 5.79 -15.47 41.08
N ARG A 632 5.90 -16.80 41.10
CA ARG A 632 5.62 -17.63 42.27
C ARG A 632 6.79 -18.54 42.57
N ASP A 633 6.98 -18.85 43.84
CA ASP A 633 7.88 -19.92 44.25
C ASP A 633 7.30 -21.29 43.84
N SER A 634 8.09 -22.10 43.11
CA SER A 634 7.62 -23.34 42.49
C SER A 634 7.24 -24.40 43.53
N ARG A 635 7.94 -24.44 44.68
CA ARG A 635 7.73 -25.43 45.74
C ARG A 635 6.58 -25.04 46.66
N SER A 636 6.57 -23.81 47.16
CA SER A 636 5.59 -23.29 48.12
C SER A 636 4.35 -22.70 47.45
N GLY A 637 4.41 -22.30 46.18
CA GLY A 637 3.31 -21.70 45.43
C GLY A 637 2.99 -20.25 45.83
N LYS A 638 3.79 -19.69 46.76
CA LYS A 638 3.64 -18.33 47.26
C LYS A 638 3.96 -17.33 46.15
N VAL A 639 3.10 -16.32 45.99
CA VAL A 639 3.35 -15.17 45.10
C VAL A 639 4.50 -14.35 45.69
N LEU A 640 5.53 -14.14 44.86
CA LEU A 640 6.68 -13.30 45.20
C LEU A 640 6.37 -11.86 44.83
N TRP A 641 5.93 -11.65 43.59
CA TRP A 641 5.43 -10.39 43.07
C TRP A 641 4.43 -10.64 41.94
N GLY A 642 3.60 -9.65 41.66
CA GLY A 642 2.67 -9.65 40.54
C GLY A 642 2.35 -8.24 40.07
N GLN A 643 1.97 -8.12 38.80
CA GLN A 643 1.53 -6.88 38.19
C GLN A 643 0.04 -7.00 37.84
N GLU A 644 -0.79 -6.11 38.40
CA GLU A 644 -2.23 -6.07 38.12
C GLU A 644 -2.53 -5.22 36.87
N ARG A 645 -3.50 -5.68 36.06
CA ARG A 645 -4.19 -4.99 34.95
C ARG A 645 -3.30 -4.22 33.96
N GLN A 646 -2.64 -4.94 33.07
CA GLN A 646 -2.29 -4.48 31.73
C GLN A 646 -2.53 -5.65 30.79
N MET A 647 -3.27 -5.50 29.68
CA MET A 647 -3.47 -6.61 28.75
C MET A 647 -2.11 -7.07 28.24
N ALA A 648 -1.70 -8.29 28.53
CA ALA A 648 -0.42 -8.83 28.12
C ALA A 648 -0.67 -9.79 26.94
N GLY A 649 0.28 -9.86 26.01
CA GLY A 649 0.19 -10.83 24.92
C GLY A 649 0.28 -12.26 25.47
N LEU A 650 -0.07 -13.25 24.64
CA LEU A 650 -0.32 -14.63 25.07
C LEU A 650 0.94 -15.44 25.42
N ASP A 651 2.13 -14.82 25.45
CA ASP A 651 3.41 -15.52 25.56
C ASP A 651 4.33 -14.92 26.64
N MET A 652 5.25 -15.72 27.17
CA MET A 652 6.20 -15.31 28.21
C MET A 652 7.38 -16.29 28.28
N THR A 653 8.58 -15.78 28.56
CA THR A 653 9.80 -16.58 28.71
C THR A 653 10.76 -16.00 29.75
N PHE A 654 11.53 -16.86 30.42
CA PHE A 654 12.67 -16.44 31.23
C PHE A 654 13.91 -16.25 30.35
N SER A 655 14.85 -15.43 30.83
CA SER A 655 16.24 -15.47 30.36
C SER A 655 16.90 -16.81 30.73
N PRO A 656 17.93 -17.26 30.00
CA PRO A 656 18.61 -18.53 30.28
C PRO A 656 19.22 -18.63 31.69
N ASP A 657 19.62 -17.51 32.27
CA ASP A 657 20.13 -17.42 33.64
C ASP A 657 19.03 -17.27 34.71
N GLY A 658 17.77 -17.13 34.30
CA GLY A 658 16.60 -16.97 35.16
C GLY A 658 16.49 -15.62 35.87
N LYS A 659 17.37 -14.65 35.57
CA LYS A 659 17.35 -13.31 36.19
C LYS A 659 16.27 -12.40 35.62
N PHE A 660 15.84 -12.64 34.39
CA PHE A 660 14.85 -11.81 33.72
C PHE A 660 13.64 -12.64 33.29
N LEU A 661 12.47 -12.02 33.38
CA LEU A 661 11.22 -12.50 32.81
C LEU A 661 10.82 -11.54 31.69
N VAL A 662 10.44 -12.07 30.53
CA VAL A 662 10.07 -11.27 29.36
C VAL A 662 8.65 -11.63 28.95
N ALA A 663 7.79 -10.61 28.82
CA ALA A 663 6.44 -10.77 28.30
C ALA A 663 6.01 -9.52 27.51
N PRO A 664 5.21 -9.69 26.44
CA PRO A 664 4.60 -8.60 25.72
C PRO A 664 3.47 -7.96 26.55
N LEU A 665 3.43 -6.62 26.57
CA LEU A 665 2.37 -5.81 27.17
C LEU A 665 1.69 -4.96 26.08
N ALA A 666 0.39 -5.11 25.95
CA ALA A 666 -0.50 -4.27 25.17
C ALA A 666 -1.12 -3.18 26.08
N SER A 667 -1.29 -1.97 25.56
CA SER A 667 -1.99 -0.91 26.28
C SER A 667 -3.49 -1.23 26.38
N HIS A 668 -4.11 -0.85 27.50
CA HIS A 668 -5.53 -1.07 27.79
C HIS A 668 -6.48 -0.44 26.73
N ASP A 669 -6.00 0.60 26.03
CA ASP A 669 -6.73 1.36 25.00
C ASP A 669 -7.12 0.58 23.74
N MET A 670 -6.71 -0.69 23.62
CA MET A 670 -6.89 -1.45 22.38
C MET A 670 -8.37 -1.77 22.08
N PHE A 671 -9.23 -1.89 23.10
CA PHE A 671 -10.64 -2.28 22.96
C PHE A 671 -11.66 -1.15 23.12
N GLU A 672 -11.35 -0.07 23.86
CA GLU A 672 -12.31 1.01 24.12
C GLU A 672 -12.32 2.13 23.07
N ASN A 673 -11.24 2.30 22.28
CA ASN A 673 -11.17 3.39 21.30
C ASN A 673 -10.35 3.06 20.03
N PRO A 674 -10.98 2.51 18.96
CA PRO A 674 -10.29 2.06 17.74
C PRO A 674 -9.64 3.15 16.88
N VAL A 675 -9.75 4.44 17.23
CA VAL A 675 -9.35 5.58 16.37
C VAL A 675 -8.00 6.20 16.77
N ALA A 676 -7.36 5.77 17.85
CA ALA A 676 -6.07 6.34 18.28
C ALA A 676 -4.90 5.91 17.37
N THR A 677 -4.31 6.86 16.65
CA THR A 677 -3.30 6.71 15.58
C THR A 677 -1.86 6.49 16.05
N HIS A 678 -1.59 6.31 17.35
CA HIS A 678 -0.27 5.98 17.88
C HIS A 678 -0.35 4.94 19.02
N ARG A 679 -0.49 3.66 18.66
CA ARG A 679 -0.47 2.54 19.62
C ARG A 679 0.92 1.88 19.60
N GLN A 680 1.72 2.08 20.64
CA GLN A 680 2.98 1.35 20.83
C GLN A 680 2.71 0.14 21.72
N ALA A 681 2.96 -1.07 21.22
CA ALA A 681 3.05 -2.24 22.08
C ALA A 681 4.46 -2.35 22.64
N HIS A 682 4.56 -2.71 23.91
CA HIS A 682 5.84 -2.73 24.63
C HIS A 682 6.11 -4.15 25.13
N THR A 683 7.31 -4.68 24.91
CA THR A 683 7.74 -5.90 25.58
C THR A 683 8.47 -5.52 26.86
N ALA A 684 7.95 -5.95 28.01
CA ALA A 684 8.57 -5.68 29.29
C ALA A 684 9.53 -6.81 29.69
N VAL A 685 10.64 -6.39 30.29
CA VAL A 685 11.67 -7.24 30.88
C VAL A 685 11.72 -6.94 32.36
N TRP A 686 11.21 -7.85 33.19
CA TRP A 686 11.25 -7.75 34.64
C TRP A 686 12.48 -8.43 35.20
N ASP A 687 13.09 -7.82 36.21
CA ASP A 687 14.05 -8.48 37.08
C ASP A 687 13.29 -9.44 38.02
N THR A 688 13.69 -10.70 38.05
CA THR A 688 12.93 -11.76 38.75
C THR A 688 13.03 -11.67 40.26
N GLU A 689 14.11 -11.12 40.81
CA GLU A 689 14.30 -10.97 42.26
C GLU A 689 13.52 -9.79 42.81
N THR A 690 13.54 -8.66 42.09
CA THR A 690 12.92 -7.40 42.55
C THR A 690 11.49 -7.22 42.08
N GLY A 691 11.09 -7.86 40.98
CA GLY A 691 9.79 -7.65 40.32
C GLY A 691 9.66 -6.32 39.61
N THR A 692 10.75 -5.56 39.48
CA THR A 692 10.75 -4.26 38.81
C THR A 692 11.00 -4.41 37.31
N ILE A 693 10.42 -3.52 36.50
CA ILE A 693 10.70 -3.47 35.06
C ILE A 693 12.12 -2.94 34.87
N SER A 694 13.04 -3.81 34.49
CA SER A 694 14.40 -3.46 34.14
C SER A 694 14.45 -2.72 32.80
N ARG A 695 13.67 -3.18 31.81
CA ARG A 695 13.63 -2.60 30.46
C ARG A 695 12.25 -2.68 29.82
N LYS A 696 11.93 -1.71 28.96
CA LYS A 696 10.79 -1.75 28.03
C LYS A 696 11.32 -1.67 26.60
N ILE A 697 11.06 -2.70 25.82
CA ILE A 697 11.37 -2.75 24.39
C ILE A 697 10.16 -2.20 23.66
N ILE A 698 10.34 -1.09 22.94
CA ILE A 698 9.26 -0.40 22.21
C ILE A 698 9.26 -0.90 20.77
N GLY A 699 8.23 -1.65 20.39
CA GLY A 699 7.97 -2.07 19.02
C GLY A 699 7.00 -1.12 18.31
N SER A 700 6.99 -1.17 16.98
CA SER A 700 6.05 -0.41 16.15
C SER A 700 4.68 -1.08 15.97
N ASP A 701 4.48 -2.27 16.54
CA ASP A 701 3.31 -3.12 16.30
C ASP A 701 3.06 -4.07 17.49
N THR A 702 1.84 -4.59 17.60
CA THR A 702 1.39 -5.49 18.69
C THR A 702 2.14 -6.81 18.69
N VAL A 703 2.78 -7.13 19.82
CA VAL A 703 3.58 -8.35 19.99
C VAL A 703 2.72 -9.48 20.57
N PHE A 704 2.74 -10.62 19.89
CA PHE A 704 1.99 -11.83 20.28
C PHE A 704 2.87 -12.96 20.80
N SER A 705 4.14 -13.03 20.38
CA SER A 705 5.06 -14.09 20.77
C SER A 705 6.44 -13.52 21.11
N VAL A 706 7.15 -14.18 22.03
CA VAL A 706 8.48 -13.76 22.49
C VAL A 706 9.38 -14.94 22.79
N ALA A 707 10.65 -14.84 22.40
CA ALA A 707 11.66 -15.85 22.69
C ALA A 707 12.99 -15.21 23.12
N TYR A 708 13.66 -15.84 24.08
CA TYR A 708 15.02 -15.45 24.50
C TYR A 708 16.03 -16.39 23.84
N SER A 709 17.15 -15.86 23.35
CA SER A 709 18.22 -16.71 22.83
C SER A 709 18.88 -17.52 23.95
N PRO A 710 19.31 -18.77 23.69
CA PRO A 710 19.95 -19.62 24.71
C PRO A 710 21.24 -19.04 25.28
N ASP A 711 21.95 -18.22 24.52
CA ASP A 711 23.16 -17.52 24.96
C ASP A 711 22.88 -16.22 25.74
N GLY A 712 21.61 -15.84 25.90
CA GLY A 712 21.17 -14.69 26.66
C GLY A 712 21.43 -13.34 25.98
N LYS A 713 21.88 -13.33 24.72
CA LYS A 713 22.25 -12.08 24.02
C LYS A 713 21.11 -11.42 23.25
N TYR A 714 20.07 -12.17 22.89
CA TYR A 714 19.01 -11.68 22.02
C TYR A 714 17.61 -11.99 22.54
N ILE A 715 16.67 -11.10 22.24
CA ILE A 715 15.23 -11.30 22.44
C ILE A 715 14.56 -11.17 21.08
N ALA A 716 13.79 -12.17 20.66
CA ALA A 716 12.99 -12.11 19.45
C ALA A 716 11.52 -11.84 19.80
N THR A 717 10.87 -10.94 19.07
CA THR A 717 9.43 -10.64 19.20
C THR A 717 8.72 -10.87 17.88
N GLY A 718 7.52 -11.45 17.94
CA GLY A 718 6.66 -11.71 16.78
C GLY A 718 5.42 -10.83 16.84
N ALA A 719 5.19 -10.06 15.79
CA ALA A 719 4.14 -9.03 15.75
C ALA A 719 2.88 -9.47 14.98
N GLN A 720 1.81 -8.66 15.09
CA GLN A 720 0.55 -8.84 14.38
C GLN A 720 0.70 -8.75 12.86
N SER A 721 1.57 -7.87 12.39
CA SER A 721 1.89 -7.68 10.96
C SER A 721 2.71 -8.81 10.34
N GLY A 722 3.12 -9.83 11.11
CA GLY A 722 4.04 -10.87 10.63
C GLY A 722 5.52 -10.52 10.77
N LEU A 723 5.83 -9.33 11.30
CA LEU A 723 7.19 -8.89 11.54
C LEU A 723 7.82 -9.66 12.71
N ILE A 724 9.05 -10.16 12.52
CA ILE A 724 9.87 -10.71 13.59
C ILE A 724 11.03 -9.76 13.83
N THR A 725 11.16 -9.23 15.04
CA THR A 725 12.24 -8.31 15.39
C THR A 725 13.15 -8.94 16.43
N ILE A 726 14.45 -8.89 16.21
CA ILE A 726 15.47 -9.38 17.12
C ILE A 726 16.14 -8.18 17.78
N TYR A 727 16.07 -8.12 19.09
CA TYR A 727 16.69 -7.10 19.92
C TYR A 727 17.93 -7.67 20.58
N ASP A 728 18.97 -6.86 20.72
CA ASP A 728 20.03 -7.11 21.69
C ASP A 728 19.42 -7.03 23.09
N ALA A 729 19.56 -8.11 23.85
CA ALA A 729 18.90 -8.28 25.13
C ALA A 729 19.44 -7.31 26.19
N ASN A 730 20.68 -6.83 26.06
CA ASN A 730 21.29 -5.93 27.03
C ASN A 730 20.88 -4.47 26.79
N THR A 731 20.91 -4.05 25.54
CA THR A 731 20.67 -2.66 25.13
C THR A 731 19.23 -2.37 24.75
N GLY A 732 18.44 -3.39 24.38
CA GLY A 732 17.10 -3.22 23.81
C GLY A 732 17.10 -2.67 22.37
N SER A 733 18.27 -2.55 21.74
CA SER A 733 18.39 -2.05 20.36
C SER A 733 18.06 -3.14 19.36
N ILE A 734 17.48 -2.76 18.23
CA ILE A 734 17.19 -3.69 17.12
C ILE A 734 18.51 -4.21 16.56
N SER A 735 18.73 -5.52 16.67
CA SER A 735 19.85 -6.23 16.06
C SER A 735 19.50 -6.77 14.67
N ASP A 736 18.25 -7.19 14.46
CA ASP A 736 17.81 -7.74 13.19
C ASP A 736 16.29 -7.66 13.00
N VAL A 737 15.83 -7.73 11.75
CA VAL A 737 14.41 -7.76 11.39
C VAL A 737 14.20 -8.82 10.31
N LEU A 738 13.34 -9.80 10.59
CA LEU A 738 12.98 -10.87 9.67
C LEU A 738 11.55 -10.65 9.19
N ARG A 739 11.35 -10.71 7.87
CA ARG A 739 10.07 -10.49 7.19
C ARG A 739 9.77 -11.72 6.33
N GLY A 740 8.52 -12.20 6.35
CA GLY A 740 8.06 -13.30 5.49
C GLY A 740 6.81 -14.04 6.00
N HIS A 741 6.28 -13.68 7.18
CA HIS A 741 4.89 -14.01 7.50
C HIS A 741 3.96 -12.91 7.00
N ASP A 742 2.84 -13.31 6.39
CA ASP A 742 1.80 -12.40 5.88
C ASP A 742 0.71 -12.10 6.94
N SER A 743 0.93 -12.52 8.19
CA SER A 743 -0.05 -12.50 9.28
C SER A 743 0.62 -12.62 10.64
N VAL A 744 -0.16 -12.53 11.72
CA VAL A 744 0.31 -12.64 13.12
C VAL A 744 1.26 -13.82 13.35
N VAL A 745 2.41 -13.52 13.97
CA VAL A 745 3.37 -14.53 14.42
C VAL A 745 2.95 -15.07 15.78
N THR A 746 2.31 -16.23 15.79
CA THR A 746 1.73 -16.84 16.99
C THR A 746 2.74 -17.64 17.83
N GLY A 747 3.94 -17.89 17.30
CA GLY A 747 4.98 -18.62 18.03
C GLY A 747 6.37 -18.32 17.52
N LEU A 748 7.33 -18.28 18.45
CA LEU A 748 8.76 -18.09 18.19
C LEU A 748 9.59 -19.00 19.07
N ALA A 749 10.65 -19.59 18.51
CA ALA A 749 11.67 -20.30 19.28
C ALA A 749 13.04 -20.18 18.62
N PHE A 750 14.08 -20.01 19.45
CA PHE A 750 15.47 -20.14 19.02
C PHE A 750 15.89 -21.62 19.00
N SER A 751 16.77 -21.98 18.07
CA SER A 751 17.54 -23.21 18.17
C SER A 751 18.53 -23.11 19.34
N MET A 752 18.90 -24.25 19.93
CA MET A 752 19.80 -24.31 21.08
C MET A 752 21.20 -23.74 20.82
N ASP A 753 21.67 -23.78 19.57
CA ASP A 753 22.93 -23.16 19.16
C ASP A 753 22.81 -21.65 18.88
N GLY A 754 21.59 -21.08 18.98
CA GLY A 754 21.29 -19.67 18.72
C GLY A 754 21.41 -19.26 17.26
N ARG A 755 21.66 -20.19 16.33
CA ARG A 755 21.91 -19.90 14.91
C ARG A 755 20.66 -19.84 14.07
N GLN A 756 19.55 -20.35 14.59
CA GLN A 756 18.27 -20.35 13.91
C GLN A 756 17.18 -19.81 14.81
N ILE A 757 16.20 -19.18 14.18
CA ILE A 757 14.90 -18.92 14.78
C ILE A 757 13.90 -19.68 13.95
N ALA A 758 12.90 -20.25 14.58
CA ALA A 758 11.74 -20.69 13.87
C ALA A 758 10.49 -20.04 14.42
N SER A 759 9.53 -19.87 13.53
CA SER A 759 8.40 -18.96 13.69
C SER A 759 7.16 -19.54 13.02
N ALA A 760 5.99 -19.30 13.60
CA ALA A 760 4.72 -19.83 13.11
C ALA A 760 3.68 -18.72 12.87
N GLY A 761 3.02 -18.75 11.72
CA GLY A 761 1.95 -17.83 11.32
C GLY A 761 1.03 -18.43 10.23
N HIS A 762 -0.29 -18.38 10.44
CA HIS A 762 -1.36 -18.75 9.48
C HIS A 762 -1.11 -19.99 8.60
N GLY A 763 -0.68 -21.12 9.19
CA GLY A 763 -0.47 -22.36 8.43
C GLY A 763 0.94 -22.59 7.90
N LYS A 764 1.86 -21.66 8.16
CA LYS A 764 3.27 -21.73 7.77
C LYS A 764 4.17 -21.68 8.99
N VAL A 765 5.20 -22.54 8.98
CA VAL A 765 6.30 -22.49 9.91
C VAL A 765 7.57 -22.18 9.13
N ASN A 766 8.20 -21.04 9.41
CA ASN A 766 9.43 -20.63 8.73
C ASN A 766 10.62 -20.80 9.67
N VAL A 767 11.70 -21.41 9.17
CA VAL A 767 12.98 -21.50 9.84
C VAL A 767 13.96 -20.50 9.23
N TRP A 768 14.52 -19.62 10.05
CA TRP A 768 15.40 -18.53 9.68
C TRP A 768 16.83 -18.84 10.10
N SER A 769 17.80 -18.61 9.23
CA SER A 769 19.20 -18.62 9.63
C SER A 769 19.63 -17.25 10.12
N LEU A 770 19.97 -17.16 11.40
CA LEU A 770 20.76 -16.07 11.93
C LEU A 770 22.21 -16.36 11.52
N GLY A 771 22.55 -15.93 10.30
CA GLY A 771 23.91 -16.05 9.81
C GLY A 771 24.87 -15.56 10.89
N LYS A 772 25.97 -16.30 11.13
CA LYS A 772 27.07 -15.80 11.95
C LYS A 772 27.23 -14.32 11.61
N LYS A 773 27.07 -13.45 12.60
CA LYS A 773 27.92 -12.26 12.65
C LYS A 773 29.34 -12.81 12.78
N GLU A 774 29.91 -13.26 11.66
CA GLU A 774 31.24 -12.76 11.35
C GLU A 774 31.00 -11.27 11.22
N ASP A 775 31.04 -10.63 12.39
CA ASP A 775 31.52 -9.29 12.49
C ASP A 775 32.79 -9.30 11.64
N ILE A 776 32.68 -8.89 10.37
CA ILE A 776 33.75 -8.13 9.77
C ILE A 776 33.73 -6.78 10.51
N VAL A 777 33.97 -6.83 11.81
CA VAL A 777 34.48 -5.72 12.58
C VAL A 777 35.89 -5.64 12.08
N PHE A 778 36.11 -4.77 11.09
CA PHE A 778 37.45 -4.35 10.72
C PHE A 778 38.15 -3.92 12.01
N PRO A 779 39.22 -4.62 12.45
CA PRO A 779 39.90 -4.29 13.68
C PRO A 779 40.35 -2.83 13.59
N GLY A 780 39.87 -1.98 14.49
CA GLY A 780 40.32 -0.59 14.60
C GLY A 780 39.31 0.52 14.25
N LEU A 781 38.06 0.22 13.87
CA LEU A 781 37.00 1.26 13.79
C LEU A 781 36.35 1.58 15.15
N LYS A 782 36.89 1.07 16.27
CA LYS A 782 36.50 1.48 17.61
C LYS A 782 37.22 2.78 17.99
N ASN A 783 36.44 3.82 18.28
CA ASN A 783 36.83 5.05 18.98
C ASN A 783 37.90 5.94 18.34
N ASN A 784 37.58 6.57 17.22
CA ASN A 784 38.12 7.92 16.94
C ASN A 784 37.24 8.63 15.91
N SER A 785 36.36 9.54 16.39
CA SER A 785 35.69 10.63 15.68
C SER A 785 36.00 10.73 14.17
N SER A 786 35.51 9.77 13.39
CA SER A 786 35.75 9.68 11.95
C SER A 786 34.61 10.44 11.28
N THR A 787 34.93 11.46 10.48
CA THR A 787 33.89 12.35 9.93
C THR A 787 33.27 11.82 8.63
N ALA A 788 33.99 10.97 7.88
CA ALA A 788 33.54 10.38 6.62
C ALA A 788 34.39 9.16 6.21
N THR A 789 33.78 8.18 5.52
CA THR A 789 34.43 6.97 4.97
C THR A 789 33.93 6.67 3.55
N ALA A 790 34.80 6.17 2.67
CA ALA A 790 34.48 5.74 1.30
C ALA A 790 35.20 4.42 0.96
N LEU A 791 34.55 3.53 0.22
CA LEU A 791 35.12 2.26 -0.26
C LEU A 791 35.66 2.42 -1.68
N MET A 792 36.85 1.88 -1.94
CA MET A 792 37.41 1.76 -3.29
C MET A 792 36.82 0.55 -4.02
N ARG A 793 36.88 0.55 -5.36
CA ARG A 793 36.33 -0.49 -6.25
C ARG A 793 37.01 -1.84 -6.10
N ASP A 794 38.23 -1.87 -5.57
CA ASP A 794 38.92 -3.11 -5.24
C ASP A 794 38.19 -3.91 -4.14
N GLY A 795 37.25 -3.28 -3.41
CA GLY A 795 36.50 -3.87 -2.31
C GLY A 795 37.36 -4.21 -1.09
N ASN A 796 38.65 -3.91 -1.14
CA ASN A 796 39.66 -4.32 -0.17
C ASN A 796 40.40 -3.13 0.45
N THR A 797 40.16 -1.92 -0.03
CA THR A 797 40.72 -0.68 0.51
C THR A 797 39.60 0.33 0.84
N ALA A 798 39.62 0.89 2.04
CA ALA A 798 38.74 1.98 2.46
C ALA A 798 39.52 3.27 2.68
N LEU A 799 38.99 4.37 2.17
CA LEU A 799 39.43 5.72 2.47
C LEU A 799 38.70 6.20 3.73
N PHE A 800 39.45 6.71 4.70
CA PHE A 800 38.90 7.24 5.95
C PHE A 800 39.40 8.66 6.19
N ALA A 801 38.54 9.51 6.77
CA ALA A 801 38.92 10.81 7.31
C ALA A 801 38.79 10.83 8.84
N ASN A 802 39.90 11.11 9.50
CA ASN A 802 39.94 11.54 10.90
C ASN A 802 39.76 13.06 10.97
N LYS A 803 39.63 13.61 12.20
CA LYS A 803 39.45 15.06 12.41
C LYS A 803 40.35 15.95 11.53
N ARG A 804 41.60 15.57 11.26
CA ARG A 804 42.58 16.38 10.53
C ARG A 804 43.38 15.64 9.45
N SER A 805 43.12 14.35 9.25
CA SER A 805 43.87 13.55 8.29
C SER A 805 43.00 12.61 7.48
N VAL A 806 43.44 12.32 6.26
CA VAL A 806 42.86 11.33 5.36
C VAL A 806 43.85 10.19 5.20
N GLY A 807 43.36 8.96 5.25
CA GLY A 807 44.16 7.76 5.10
C GLY A 807 43.45 6.66 4.31
N LEU A 808 44.25 5.71 3.85
CA LEU A 808 43.80 4.46 3.26
C LEU A 808 43.95 3.34 4.29
N GLN A 809 42.95 2.49 4.38
CA GLN A 809 42.93 1.30 5.22
C GLN A 809 42.72 0.07 4.34
N ASP A 810 43.67 -0.85 4.37
CA ASP A 810 43.48 -2.19 3.83
C ASP A 810 42.51 -2.94 4.74
N LEU A 811 41.40 -3.38 4.16
CA LEU A 811 40.27 -4.03 4.82
C LEU A 811 40.57 -5.49 5.16
N SER A 812 41.49 -6.14 4.44
CA SER A 812 41.92 -7.51 4.71
C SER A 812 42.99 -7.58 5.80
N SER A 813 43.93 -6.63 5.84
CA SER A 813 45.05 -6.64 6.79
C SER A 813 44.87 -5.68 7.97
N GLY A 814 43.92 -4.74 7.90
CA GLY A 814 43.70 -3.69 8.90
C GLY A 814 44.77 -2.59 8.90
N LYS A 815 45.79 -2.66 8.02
CA LYS A 815 46.88 -1.70 7.97
C LYS A 815 46.38 -0.34 7.47
N ARG A 816 46.83 0.73 8.13
CA ARG A 816 46.49 2.12 7.79
C ARG A 816 47.69 2.85 7.25
N LYS A 817 47.48 3.65 6.21
CA LYS A 817 48.44 4.61 5.66
C LYS A 817 47.78 5.99 5.66
N GLU A 818 48.29 6.91 6.46
CA GLU A 818 47.91 8.33 6.34
C GLU A 818 48.50 8.86 5.03
N ILE A 819 47.66 9.49 4.20
CA ILE A 819 48.06 10.00 2.88
C ILE A 819 47.99 11.52 2.82
N PHE A 820 47.21 12.16 3.69
CA PHE A 820 47.08 13.62 3.70
C PHE A 820 46.69 14.16 5.08
N ARG A 821 47.18 15.35 5.44
CA ARG A 821 46.90 16.01 6.72
C ARG A 821 46.73 17.52 6.52
N GLN A 822 45.79 18.10 7.26
CA GLN A 822 45.54 19.55 7.29
C GLN A 822 45.29 20.06 8.71
N GLU A 823 45.47 21.38 8.93
CA GLU A 823 45.30 22.00 10.25
C GLU A 823 43.84 22.16 10.67
N SER A 824 42.95 22.39 9.69
CA SER A 824 41.52 22.56 9.91
C SER A 824 40.78 21.22 9.92
N GLN A 825 39.65 21.16 10.64
CA GLN A 825 38.89 19.93 10.76
C GLN A 825 38.26 19.53 9.41
N ILE A 826 38.37 18.24 9.05
CA ILE A 826 37.76 17.66 7.85
C ILE A 826 36.30 17.33 8.14
N ARG A 827 35.40 17.81 7.27
CA ARG A 827 33.95 17.61 7.38
C ARG A 827 33.38 16.74 6.25
N SER A 828 34.00 16.77 5.07
CA SER A 828 33.54 16.05 3.90
C SER A 828 34.72 15.39 3.18
N LEU A 829 34.46 14.18 2.68
CA LEU A 829 35.40 13.39 1.90
C LEU A 829 34.64 12.76 0.72
N SER A 830 35.17 12.88 -0.49
CA SER A 830 34.58 12.27 -1.69
C SER A 830 35.67 11.71 -2.60
N LEU A 831 35.38 10.60 -3.27
CA LEU A 831 36.25 9.98 -4.26
C LEU A 831 35.70 10.24 -5.67
N SER A 832 36.58 10.47 -6.64
CA SER A 832 36.26 10.52 -8.07
C SER A 832 35.82 9.14 -8.59
N SER A 833 35.05 9.12 -9.67
CA SER A 833 34.52 7.89 -10.28
C SER A 833 35.58 7.01 -10.93
N ASP A 834 36.78 7.53 -11.19
CA ASP A 834 37.95 6.78 -11.67
C ASP A 834 38.96 6.46 -10.55
N GLU A 835 38.64 6.86 -9.31
CA GLU A 835 39.43 6.66 -8.09
C GLU A 835 40.82 7.31 -8.09
N LYS A 836 41.08 8.20 -9.05
CA LYS A 836 42.38 8.87 -9.14
C LYS A 836 42.47 10.11 -8.29
N GLN A 837 41.33 10.72 -7.98
CA GLN A 837 41.24 11.96 -7.21
C GLN A 837 40.33 11.83 -5.98
N ILE A 838 40.73 12.48 -4.90
CA ILE A 838 40.04 12.59 -3.62
C ILE A 838 39.76 14.07 -3.36
N VAL A 839 38.56 14.41 -2.92
CA VAL A 839 38.21 15.78 -2.50
C VAL A 839 37.96 15.84 -1.01
N VAL A 840 38.61 16.80 -0.36
CA VAL A 840 38.55 17.06 1.07
C VAL A 840 37.99 18.45 1.29
N GLY A 841 36.91 18.55 2.06
CA GLY A 841 36.30 19.81 2.49
C GLY A 841 36.41 19.98 4.01
N GLY A 842 36.86 21.15 4.46
CA GLY A 842 37.10 21.45 5.88
C GLY A 842 36.45 22.74 6.39
N PHE A 843 36.61 22.97 7.70
CA PHE A 843 36.13 24.18 8.39
C PHE A 843 36.85 25.47 7.97
N ASP A 844 38.00 25.36 7.29
CA ASP A 844 38.72 26.49 6.72
C ASP A 844 38.09 27.02 5.42
N GLY A 845 37.01 26.39 4.96
CA GLY A 845 36.28 26.81 3.77
C GLY A 845 36.98 26.50 2.45
N ILE A 846 38.08 25.74 2.47
CA ILE A 846 38.88 25.41 1.29
C ILE A 846 38.58 23.96 0.88
N ALA A 847 38.25 23.75 -0.40
CA ALA A 847 38.14 22.41 -0.97
C ALA A 847 39.49 22.03 -1.60
N ARG A 848 40.08 20.94 -1.12
CA ARG A 848 41.37 20.41 -1.62
C ARG A 848 41.12 19.17 -2.46
N ILE A 849 41.76 19.10 -3.61
CA ILE A 849 41.77 17.93 -4.48
C ILE A 849 43.15 17.28 -4.35
N LEU A 850 43.14 15.99 -4.02
CA LEU A 850 44.31 15.14 -3.85
C LEU A 850 44.29 14.06 -4.93
N ASP A 851 45.46 13.58 -5.34
CA ASP A 851 45.56 12.32 -6.08
C ASP A 851 45.42 11.11 -5.13
N ALA A 852 45.24 9.92 -5.68
CA ALA A 852 45.09 8.66 -4.94
C ALA A 852 46.24 8.38 -3.94
N ASP A 853 47.44 8.91 -4.22
CA ASP A 853 48.61 8.81 -3.34
C ASP A 853 48.63 9.86 -2.20
N GLY A 854 47.66 10.78 -2.16
CA GLY A 854 47.53 11.84 -1.15
C GLY A 854 48.21 13.16 -1.50
N ALA A 855 48.85 13.25 -2.67
CA ALA A 855 49.46 14.49 -3.14
C ALA A 855 48.39 15.52 -3.49
N GLN A 856 48.46 16.72 -2.91
CA GLN A 856 47.51 17.78 -3.22
C GLN A 856 47.77 18.34 -4.63
N THR A 857 46.83 18.12 -5.54
CA THR A 857 46.92 18.58 -6.93
C THR A 857 46.26 19.94 -7.14
N ARG A 858 45.21 20.26 -6.38
CA ARG A 858 44.49 21.52 -6.52
C ARG A 858 43.87 21.97 -5.22
N GLN A 859 43.67 23.28 -5.09
CA GLN A 859 42.85 23.88 -4.04
C GLN A 859 41.88 24.88 -4.64
N ILE A 860 40.66 24.89 -4.11
CA ILE A 860 39.58 25.81 -4.48
C ILE A 860 39.25 26.63 -3.25
N VAL A 861 39.48 27.94 -3.35
CA VAL A 861 39.18 28.92 -2.30
C VAL A 861 37.93 29.70 -2.75
N PRO A 862 36.77 29.49 -2.12
CA PRO A 862 35.56 30.27 -2.39
C PRO A 862 35.76 31.74 -2.02
N LYS A 863 35.08 32.65 -2.73
CA LYS A 863 35.17 34.10 -2.45
C LYS A 863 34.73 34.49 -1.03
N ASN A 864 33.84 33.71 -0.42
CA ASN A 864 33.42 33.84 0.98
C ASN A 864 33.93 32.62 1.75
N ILE A 865 34.84 32.84 2.71
CA ILE A 865 35.41 31.77 3.53
C ILE A 865 34.39 31.37 4.60
N LEU A 866 33.50 30.45 4.22
CA LEU A 866 32.57 29.79 5.13
C LEU A 866 32.94 28.30 5.24
N PRO A 867 32.71 27.65 6.40
CA PRO A 867 32.95 26.22 6.55
C PRO A 867 32.24 25.40 5.47
N LEU A 868 32.96 24.53 4.77
CA LEU A 868 32.36 23.68 3.74
C LEU A 868 31.64 22.51 4.41
N SER A 869 30.32 22.47 4.26
CA SER A 869 29.46 21.39 4.78
C SER A 869 29.57 20.10 3.96
N GLY A 870 29.89 20.20 2.67
CA GLY A 870 30.01 19.08 1.74
C GLY A 870 30.80 19.48 0.48
N ALA A 871 31.56 18.54 -0.08
CA ALA A 871 32.28 18.71 -1.35
C ALA A 871 32.30 17.38 -2.11
N ALA A 872 31.95 17.42 -3.40
CA ALA A 872 31.88 16.25 -4.27
C ALA A 872 32.38 16.60 -5.68
N LEU A 873 32.91 15.60 -6.39
CA LEU A 873 33.29 15.73 -7.80
C LEU A 873 32.14 15.30 -8.70
N SER A 874 32.03 15.97 -9.85
CA SER A 874 31.21 15.50 -10.97
C SER A 874 31.70 14.12 -11.44
N PRO A 875 30.82 13.23 -11.93
CA PRO A 875 31.23 11.93 -12.51
C PRO A 875 32.09 12.01 -13.78
N ASN A 876 32.18 13.20 -14.39
CA ASN A 876 32.93 13.48 -15.62
C ASN A 876 34.23 14.20 -15.35
#